data_AF-A0A0X8CEW9-F1
#
_entry.id   AF-A0A0X8CEW9-F1
#
_cell.length_a   1.000
_cell.length_b   1.000
_cell.length_c   1.000
_cell.angle_alpha   90.00
_cell.angle_beta   90.00
_cell.angle_gamma   90.00
#
_symmetry.space_group_name_H-M   'P 1'
#
loop_
_entity.id
_entity.type
_entity.pdbx_description
1 polymer ?
#
loop_
_entity_poly.entity_id
_entity_poly.type
_entity_poly.pdbx_seq_one_letter_code
_entity_poly.pdbx_strand_id
1 'polypeptide(L)'
;MSFKKLLIANRGEIAIRIARAAADGGITTVAIHPADDALSLHVRVADEAIEIPGRGARAYLDIDAVVKAAKATGCDAVHPGYGFLSENAAFAKACTEAGVVFVGPKPAALELFGDKVAARQLAKRCGVPIIAGTSGPSTLEEITAFFTSLGSNAAIVIKAMAGGGGRGMRVVESSADLAEAYARCQSEAKAAFGFEGVYAERLIRQARHIEVQIIGDHHGAISHLWERECTIQRRHQKLIEVAPSPSLSDSLRSRIIEAAKQLALAASYDNLGTFEFLVDGTADDNFAFIEANPRLQVEHTVTEEVLGLDLVRAQLAVASGATLASLGLARGSIPKPRGYAMQLRVNMETLDETGATHPTGGVLAVFEPPSGPGVRVDSFGYAGYKTSAAFDSLLAKVIVHTSGEAWHDVVAKATRALREFRIDGVVTNISFLQAVLAHPDFRTNRIATDFIDRNIAKLVEAADGAAKPLYFAAAERSGHDTEPQVAQAVPEGALMVAAPLQGTIVTIQVKEGEIVRPGQQLAVIESMKMEHLVMAEQGGRVMKLVAGDGVTLLHGEPILYLEPLDVAADSAAAEADIDLDHIRPDLAELIARQANTLDANRPASVERRRNTNQRTARENVAQLVDDGSFMEYGSLAIAAQRRRRKLDDLIKNTPADGLVMGVATVNAEKFGPEGGRCIVVAYDYTVLAGTQGHMNHKKIDRMLTLAEDWRVPLVFYAEGGGGRPGDTDRLGMTGLDGPSFVQFARLSGLVPVVGIVSGYCFAGNAAMLGCCDVIIATKNASIGMGGPAMIEGGGLGVYHPAEVGPVSFQSPNGVIDILVEDEEEATRVAQKYLSYFQGTVTNWEAADQRLLRRAIPENRLRVYDIRSVIDLVADKDSVVELRRDYGAGMITALIRIEGKPFGLIANNPRHLGGAIDADAGDKAARFLQLCDAFDLPIVSLCDTPGFMVGPEAEKTAIVRHVSRMFVTGASLTVPLFGIVLRKGYGLGAQSMIGGGFHASFFTAAWPTGEFGGMGLEGYVRLGFRKEMEAIADPEERETYYRNKVAELYANGKAVSIASVFEIDNVIDPAETRRWIMAGLRSVPKPPARTGKKRPCIDTW
;
A
#
# COMPACT_ATOMS: atom_id res chain seq x y z
N MET A 1 16.32 -11.00 -35.15
CA MET A 1 15.80 -12.18 -35.90
C MET A 1 14.34 -11.87 -36.21
N SER A 2 13.82 -12.24 -37.39
CA SER A 2 12.38 -12.08 -37.65
C SER A 2 11.59 -13.06 -36.79
N PHE A 3 10.52 -12.61 -36.14
CA PHE A 3 9.56 -13.50 -35.51
C PHE A 3 8.94 -14.41 -36.58
N LYS A 4 8.71 -15.68 -36.23
CA LYS A 4 7.99 -16.65 -37.05
C LYS A 4 6.58 -16.86 -36.51
N LYS A 5 6.41 -16.83 -35.18
CA LYS A 5 5.15 -17.08 -34.52
C LYS A 5 4.87 -16.12 -33.36
N LEU A 6 3.68 -15.53 -33.34
CA LEU A 6 3.25 -14.50 -32.40
C LEU A 6 2.00 -14.94 -31.65
N LEU A 7 2.03 -14.92 -30.32
CA LEU A 7 0.83 -15.03 -29.50
C LEU A 7 0.20 -13.65 -29.32
N ILE A 8 -1.12 -13.57 -29.46
CA ILE A 8 -1.89 -12.34 -29.25
C ILE A 8 -2.60 -12.47 -27.91
N ALA A 9 -2.08 -11.78 -26.89
CA ALA A 9 -2.61 -11.82 -25.52
C ALA A 9 -3.76 -10.82 -25.33
N ASN A 10 -4.75 -10.88 -26.21
CA ASN A 10 -5.90 -9.99 -26.22
C ASN A 10 -7.07 -10.61 -27.01
N ARG A 11 -8.19 -9.88 -27.12
CA ARG A 11 -9.40 -10.31 -27.82
C ARG A 11 -10.02 -9.19 -28.64
N GLY A 12 -11.13 -9.50 -29.31
CA GLY A 12 -11.95 -8.49 -30.00
C GLY A 12 -11.22 -7.85 -31.18
N GLU A 13 -11.50 -6.56 -31.43
CA GLU A 13 -11.00 -5.88 -32.64
C GLU A 13 -9.48 -5.79 -32.67
N ILE A 14 -8.83 -5.54 -31.52
CA ILE A 14 -7.38 -5.36 -31.48
C ILE A 14 -6.64 -6.66 -31.78
N ALA A 15 -7.17 -7.80 -31.34
CA ALA A 15 -6.58 -9.08 -31.67
C ALA A 15 -6.64 -9.34 -33.19
N ILE A 16 -7.74 -8.96 -33.84
CA ILE A 16 -7.89 -9.02 -35.31
C ILE A 16 -6.91 -8.07 -36.00
N ARG A 17 -6.79 -6.83 -35.51
CA ARG A 17 -5.87 -5.81 -36.03
C ARG A 17 -4.42 -6.29 -35.97
N ILE A 18 -4.01 -6.91 -34.85
CA ILE A 18 -2.67 -7.47 -34.68
C ILE A 18 -2.47 -8.68 -35.60
N ALA A 19 -3.43 -9.60 -35.65
CA ALA A 19 -3.34 -10.78 -36.49
C ALA A 19 -3.15 -10.43 -37.97
N ARG A 20 -3.90 -9.43 -38.46
CA ARG A 20 -3.77 -8.93 -39.84
C ARG A 20 -2.39 -8.33 -40.14
N ALA A 21 -1.86 -7.47 -39.26
CA ALA A 21 -0.52 -6.90 -39.46
C ALA A 21 0.60 -7.96 -39.40
N ALA A 22 0.45 -8.94 -38.50
CA ALA A 22 1.38 -10.05 -38.39
C ALA A 22 1.34 -10.94 -39.66
N ALA A 23 0.15 -11.23 -40.17
CA ALA A 23 -0.05 -11.99 -41.42
C ALA A 23 0.57 -11.28 -42.63
N ASP A 24 0.39 -9.96 -42.77
CA ASP A 24 1.04 -9.15 -43.81
C ASP A 24 2.59 -9.17 -43.73
N GLY A 25 3.12 -9.44 -42.52
CA GLY A 25 4.54 -9.65 -42.26
C GLY A 25 5.00 -11.11 -42.40
N GLY A 26 4.11 -12.05 -42.75
CA GLY A 26 4.42 -13.48 -42.85
C GLY A 26 4.63 -14.17 -41.49
N ILE A 27 4.09 -13.63 -40.40
CA ILE A 27 4.21 -14.16 -39.04
C ILE A 27 2.95 -14.96 -38.71
N THR A 28 3.10 -16.24 -38.32
CA THR A 28 1.99 -17.08 -37.87
C THR A 28 1.44 -16.58 -36.53
N THR A 29 0.12 -16.56 -36.38
CA THR A 29 -0.56 -15.95 -35.22
C THR A 29 -1.31 -16.97 -34.39
N VAL A 30 -1.26 -16.80 -33.06
CA VAL A 30 -2.00 -17.62 -32.09
C VAL A 30 -2.92 -16.72 -31.28
N ALA A 31 -4.23 -16.92 -31.41
CA ALA A 31 -5.23 -16.31 -30.54
C ALA A 31 -5.40 -17.11 -29.25
N ILE A 32 -5.77 -16.44 -28.15
CA ILE A 32 -6.18 -17.08 -26.89
C ILE A 32 -7.63 -16.74 -26.59
N HIS A 33 -8.38 -17.67 -26.00
CA HIS A 33 -9.76 -17.39 -25.59
C HIS A 33 -10.18 -18.25 -24.38
N PRO A 34 -11.00 -17.74 -23.44
CA PRO A 34 -11.77 -18.59 -22.55
C PRO A 34 -12.94 -19.24 -23.29
N ALA A 35 -13.59 -20.22 -22.66
CA ALA A 35 -14.72 -20.93 -23.24
C ALA A 35 -15.89 -20.00 -23.63
N ASP A 36 -16.10 -18.90 -22.90
CA ASP A 36 -17.19 -17.94 -23.14
C ASP A 36 -16.87 -16.87 -24.21
N ASP A 37 -15.64 -16.80 -24.74
CA ASP A 37 -15.28 -15.94 -25.87
C ASP A 37 -14.92 -16.72 -27.15
N ALA A 38 -15.17 -18.04 -27.16
CA ALA A 38 -14.78 -18.95 -28.25
C ALA A 38 -15.42 -18.63 -29.62
N LEU A 39 -16.53 -17.89 -29.63
CA LEU A 39 -17.21 -17.44 -30.86
C LEU A 39 -16.78 -16.03 -31.32
N SER A 40 -15.87 -15.37 -30.60
CA SER A 40 -15.37 -14.07 -31.02
C SER A 40 -14.56 -14.17 -32.31
N LEU A 41 -14.75 -13.22 -33.22
CA LEU A 41 -14.18 -13.28 -34.56
C LEU A 41 -12.65 -13.40 -34.58
N HIS A 42 -11.94 -12.87 -33.57
CA HIS A 42 -10.49 -12.97 -33.48
C HIS A 42 -9.97 -14.41 -33.43
N VAL A 43 -10.73 -15.35 -32.84
CA VAL A 43 -10.40 -16.78 -32.78
C VAL A 43 -10.35 -17.41 -34.17
N ARG A 44 -11.11 -16.87 -35.12
CA ARG A 44 -11.16 -17.33 -36.52
C ARG A 44 -10.19 -16.61 -37.44
N VAL A 45 -9.76 -15.40 -37.07
CA VAL A 45 -8.85 -14.58 -37.89
C VAL A 45 -7.39 -14.99 -37.68
N ALA A 46 -7.01 -15.44 -36.48
CA ALA A 46 -5.68 -15.99 -36.24
C ALA A 46 -5.49 -17.36 -36.90
N ASP A 47 -4.24 -17.72 -37.20
CA ASP A 47 -3.90 -19.02 -37.83
C ASP A 47 -4.15 -20.21 -36.90
N GLU A 48 -3.92 -20.01 -35.60
CA GLU A 48 -4.17 -20.97 -34.54
C GLU A 48 -4.92 -20.29 -33.38
N ALA A 49 -5.66 -21.08 -32.61
CA ALA A 49 -6.30 -20.63 -31.38
C ALA A 49 -6.14 -21.68 -30.27
N ILE A 50 -5.94 -21.21 -29.05
CA ILE A 50 -5.83 -22.07 -27.86
C ILE A 50 -6.75 -21.56 -26.75
N GLU A 51 -7.45 -22.49 -26.12
CA GLU A 51 -8.30 -22.17 -24.98
C GLU A 51 -7.44 -21.96 -23.73
N ILE A 52 -7.72 -20.89 -22.99
CA ILE A 52 -7.11 -20.57 -21.68
C ILE A 52 -8.16 -20.71 -20.56
N PRO A 53 -7.75 -21.10 -19.33
CA PRO A 53 -8.68 -21.26 -18.22
C PRO A 53 -9.31 -19.94 -17.78
N GLY A 54 -10.52 -20.02 -17.22
CA GLY A 54 -11.26 -18.87 -16.70
C GLY A 54 -12.46 -18.48 -17.56
N ARG A 55 -13.05 -17.32 -17.25
CA ARG A 55 -14.21 -16.75 -17.96
C ARG A 55 -14.11 -15.23 -18.02
N GLY A 56 -14.67 -14.64 -19.07
CA GLY A 56 -14.74 -13.21 -19.30
C GLY A 56 -13.36 -12.53 -19.32
N ALA A 57 -13.36 -11.22 -19.04
CA ALA A 57 -12.14 -10.40 -19.01
C ALA A 57 -11.03 -10.93 -18.07
N ARG A 58 -11.37 -11.67 -17.00
CA ARG A 58 -10.39 -12.18 -16.02
C ARG A 58 -9.46 -13.23 -16.60
N ALA A 59 -9.91 -14.04 -17.57
CA ALA A 59 -9.06 -15.06 -18.20
C ALA A 59 -7.83 -14.43 -18.88
N TYR A 60 -8.01 -13.29 -19.55
CA TYR A 60 -6.95 -12.56 -20.23
C TYR A 60 -5.97 -11.82 -19.29
N LEU A 61 -6.25 -11.79 -17.98
CA LEU A 61 -5.37 -11.20 -16.95
C LEU A 61 -4.47 -12.24 -16.26
N ASP A 62 -4.63 -13.52 -16.55
CA ASP A 62 -3.84 -14.60 -15.96
C ASP A 62 -2.47 -14.72 -16.67
N ILE A 63 -1.45 -14.09 -16.08
CA ILE A 63 -0.07 -14.08 -16.60
C ILE A 63 0.44 -15.50 -16.85
N ASP A 64 0.22 -16.43 -15.91
CA ASP A 64 0.76 -17.79 -16.00
C ASP A 64 0.07 -18.56 -17.13
N ALA A 65 -1.26 -18.41 -17.27
CA ALA A 65 -2.01 -19.02 -18.36
C ALA A 65 -1.56 -18.52 -19.74
N VAL A 66 -1.36 -17.20 -19.89
CA VAL A 66 -0.93 -16.58 -21.15
C VAL A 66 0.50 -17.00 -21.51
N VAL A 67 1.43 -16.96 -20.57
CA VAL A 67 2.83 -17.38 -20.79
C VAL A 67 2.88 -18.89 -21.12
N LYS A 68 2.10 -19.71 -20.41
CA LYS A 68 2.01 -21.14 -20.69
C LYS A 68 1.45 -21.42 -22.09
N ALA A 69 0.42 -20.67 -22.52
CA ALA A 69 -0.11 -20.76 -23.88
C ALA A 69 0.97 -20.44 -24.92
N ALA A 70 1.72 -19.34 -24.73
CA ALA A 70 2.77 -18.92 -25.66
C ALA A 70 3.87 -19.98 -25.80
N LYS A 71 4.28 -20.60 -24.68
CA LYS A 71 5.27 -21.69 -24.68
C LYS A 71 4.72 -22.96 -25.32
N ALA A 72 3.48 -23.33 -25.02
CA ALA A 72 2.85 -24.54 -25.55
C ALA A 72 2.71 -24.49 -27.07
N THR A 73 2.47 -23.30 -27.64
CA THR A 73 2.34 -23.09 -29.09
C THR A 73 3.65 -22.71 -29.79
N GLY A 74 4.76 -22.59 -29.04
CA GLY A 74 6.08 -22.27 -29.60
C GLY A 74 6.19 -20.86 -30.18
N CYS A 75 5.57 -19.87 -29.54
CA CYS A 75 5.62 -18.47 -30.00
C CYS A 75 6.96 -17.81 -29.65
N ASP A 76 7.50 -17.02 -30.59
CA ASP A 76 8.72 -16.22 -30.40
C ASP A 76 8.44 -14.95 -29.60
N ALA A 77 7.22 -14.42 -29.72
CA ALA A 77 6.80 -13.17 -29.11
C ALA A 77 5.34 -13.21 -28.63
N VAL A 78 4.99 -12.30 -27.71
CA VAL A 78 3.61 -12.02 -27.28
C VAL A 78 3.28 -10.56 -27.51
N HIS A 79 2.19 -10.30 -28.23
CA HIS A 79 1.62 -8.96 -28.39
C HIS A 79 0.44 -8.78 -27.43
N PRO A 80 0.53 -7.87 -26.45
CA PRO A 80 -0.55 -7.68 -25.48
C PRO A 80 -1.66 -6.76 -25.98
N GLY A 81 -1.42 -6.00 -27.06
CA GLY A 81 -2.39 -5.04 -27.59
C GLY A 81 -2.58 -3.86 -26.64
N TYR A 82 -3.82 -3.60 -26.24
CA TYR A 82 -4.16 -2.57 -25.26
C TYR A 82 -5.13 -3.13 -24.19
N GLY A 83 -5.11 -2.56 -23.00
CA GLY A 83 -5.84 -3.12 -21.86
C GLY A 83 -5.24 -4.47 -21.42
N PHE A 84 -5.94 -5.17 -20.52
CA PHE A 84 -5.45 -6.41 -19.91
C PHE A 84 -4.01 -6.27 -19.36
N LEU A 85 -3.07 -7.03 -19.91
CA LEU A 85 -1.68 -7.10 -19.47
C LEU A 85 -0.73 -6.16 -20.23
N SER A 86 -1.25 -5.28 -21.10
CA SER A 86 -0.43 -4.43 -21.98
C SER A 86 0.45 -3.42 -21.26
N GLU A 87 0.08 -3.03 -20.03
CA GLU A 87 0.85 -2.10 -19.19
C GLU A 87 1.46 -2.81 -17.97
N ASN A 88 1.37 -4.14 -17.92
CA ASN A 88 1.79 -4.91 -16.75
C ASN A 88 3.29 -5.27 -16.83
N ALA A 89 4.11 -4.60 -16.03
CA ALA A 89 5.55 -4.85 -15.97
C ALA A 89 5.91 -6.29 -15.53
N ALA A 90 5.11 -6.91 -14.66
CA ALA A 90 5.33 -8.29 -14.25
C ALA A 90 5.09 -9.28 -15.39
N PHE A 91 4.10 -9.01 -16.26
CA PHE A 91 3.87 -9.81 -17.47
C PHE A 91 5.04 -9.70 -18.45
N ALA A 92 5.54 -8.49 -18.72
CA ALA A 92 6.71 -8.31 -19.59
C ALA A 92 7.97 -9.03 -19.04
N LYS A 93 8.17 -9.03 -17.72
CA LYS A 93 9.23 -9.81 -17.05
C LYS A 93 9.02 -11.32 -17.21
N ALA A 94 7.81 -11.81 -16.97
CA ALA A 94 7.47 -13.24 -17.11
C ALA A 94 7.66 -13.73 -18.56
N CYS A 95 7.33 -12.92 -19.57
CA CYS A 95 7.64 -13.22 -20.97
C CYS A 95 9.15 -13.39 -21.19
N THR A 96 9.95 -12.45 -20.67
CA THR A 96 11.42 -12.47 -20.76
C THR A 96 12.01 -13.73 -20.11
N GLU A 97 11.55 -14.08 -18.90
CA GLU A 97 11.97 -15.28 -18.17
C GLU A 97 11.56 -16.57 -18.89
N ALA A 98 10.43 -16.54 -19.61
CA ALA A 98 9.96 -17.64 -20.44
C ALA A 98 10.68 -17.77 -21.80
N GLY A 99 11.56 -16.83 -22.15
CA GLY A 99 12.25 -16.77 -23.44
C GLY A 99 11.37 -16.30 -24.60
N VAL A 100 10.28 -15.59 -24.31
CA VAL A 100 9.34 -15.05 -25.31
C VAL A 100 9.42 -13.52 -25.30
N VAL A 101 9.54 -12.89 -26.47
CA VAL A 101 9.69 -11.43 -26.55
C VAL A 101 8.34 -10.73 -26.28
N PHE A 102 8.31 -9.83 -25.32
CA PHE A 102 7.16 -8.95 -25.10
C PHE A 102 7.16 -7.83 -26.16
N VAL A 103 6.10 -7.73 -26.96
CA VAL A 103 5.96 -6.66 -27.98
C VAL A 103 5.41 -5.40 -27.32
N GLY A 104 6.32 -4.64 -26.72
CA GLY A 104 6.05 -3.38 -26.02
C GLY A 104 7.34 -2.82 -25.41
N PRO A 105 7.23 -1.76 -24.60
CA PRO A 105 8.38 -1.17 -23.92
C PRO A 105 8.99 -2.11 -22.89
N LYS A 106 10.24 -1.85 -22.50
CA LYS A 106 10.92 -2.55 -21.41
C LYS A 106 10.16 -2.44 -20.08
N PRO A 107 10.28 -3.43 -19.18
CA PRO A 107 9.64 -3.39 -17.86
C PRO A 107 9.92 -2.11 -17.06
N ALA A 108 11.12 -1.53 -17.16
CA ALA A 108 11.45 -0.28 -16.49
C ALA A 108 10.62 0.93 -16.99
N ALA A 109 10.31 0.98 -18.29
CA ALA A 109 9.44 2.02 -18.84
C ALA A 109 7.98 1.79 -18.44
N LEU A 110 7.53 0.53 -18.38
CA LEU A 110 6.21 0.15 -17.87
C LEU A 110 6.04 0.54 -16.39
N GLU A 111 7.05 0.30 -15.56
CA GLU A 111 7.04 0.71 -14.13
C GLU A 111 7.05 2.23 -13.97
N LEU A 112 7.89 2.93 -14.74
CA LEU A 112 8.02 4.38 -14.68
C LEU A 112 6.73 5.11 -15.07
N PHE A 113 6.10 4.70 -16.15
CA PHE A 113 4.87 5.32 -16.64
C PHE A 113 3.59 4.73 -16.03
N GLY A 114 3.67 3.55 -15.40
CA GLY A 114 2.61 3.00 -14.54
C GLY A 114 2.48 3.70 -13.19
N ASP A 115 3.51 4.44 -12.76
CA ASP A 115 3.48 5.29 -11.57
C ASP A 115 3.31 6.77 -11.96
N LYS A 116 2.12 7.32 -11.69
CA LYS A 116 1.79 8.73 -11.98
C LYS A 116 2.72 9.73 -11.28
N VAL A 117 3.19 9.42 -10.07
CA VAL A 117 4.12 10.29 -9.35
C VAL A 117 5.48 10.27 -10.03
N ALA A 118 5.99 9.09 -10.38
CA ALA A 118 7.27 8.95 -11.07
C ALA A 118 7.27 9.62 -12.45
N ALA A 119 6.19 9.46 -13.24
CA ALA A 119 6.01 10.11 -14.53
C ALA A 119 5.98 11.65 -14.40
N ARG A 120 5.25 12.20 -13.43
CA ARG A 120 5.22 13.65 -13.17
C ARG A 120 6.57 14.20 -12.71
N GLN A 121 7.31 13.45 -11.88
CA GLN A 121 8.66 13.82 -11.48
C GLN A 121 9.62 13.83 -12.67
N LEU A 122 9.52 12.86 -13.59
CA LEU A 122 10.27 12.87 -14.84
C LEU A 122 9.97 14.13 -15.65
N ALA A 123 8.68 14.48 -15.82
CA ALA A 123 8.30 15.68 -16.54
C ALA A 123 8.88 16.96 -15.93
N LYS A 124 8.84 17.10 -14.60
CA LYS A 124 9.51 18.21 -13.91
C LYS A 124 11.01 18.25 -14.19
N ARG A 125 11.71 17.11 -14.12
CA ARG A 125 13.17 17.04 -14.39
C ARG A 125 13.51 17.41 -15.83
N CYS A 126 12.67 17.04 -16.78
CA CYS A 126 12.83 17.37 -18.20
C CYS A 126 12.38 18.80 -18.56
N GLY A 127 11.90 19.59 -17.59
CA GLY A 127 11.36 20.92 -17.86
C GLY A 127 10.07 20.91 -18.69
N VAL A 128 9.37 19.78 -18.74
CA VAL A 128 8.08 19.66 -19.43
C VAL A 128 6.98 20.20 -18.51
N PRO A 129 6.14 21.14 -18.99
CA PRO A 129 5.05 21.69 -18.20
C PRO A 129 4.13 20.58 -17.66
N ILE A 130 3.73 20.70 -16.39
CA ILE A 130 2.72 19.84 -15.76
C ILE A 130 1.63 20.71 -15.13
N ILE A 131 0.46 20.11 -14.85
CA ILE A 131 -0.63 20.83 -14.20
C ILE A 131 -0.20 21.15 -12.76
N ALA A 132 -0.31 22.43 -12.39
CA ALA A 132 -0.10 22.88 -11.01
C ALA A 132 -1.02 22.10 -10.06
N GLY A 133 -0.47 21.60 -8.97
CA GLY A 133 -1.21 20.76 -8.04
C GLY A 133 -0.41 20.47 -6.78
N THR A 134 -1.08 19.89 -5.78
CA THR A 134 -0.45 19.44 -4.54
C THR A 134 0.47 18.23 -4.79
N SER A 135 1.40 17.98 -3.88
CA SER A 135 2.41 16.92 -4.04
C SER A 135 2.08 15.73 -3.15
N GLY A 136 1.56 14.65 -3.73
CA GLY A 136 1.21 13.41 -3.00
C GLY A 136 -0.17 13.46 -2.33
N PRO A 137 -0.47 12.54 -1.39
CA PRO A 137 -1.72 12.55 -0.65
C PRO A 137 -1.78 13.80 0.21
N SER A 138 -2.76 14.66 -0.03
CA SER A 138 -2.87 15.98 0.59
C SER A 138 -4.04 16.07 1.56
N THR A 139 -3.84 16.79 2.66
CA THR A 139 -4.92 17.07 3.62
C THR A 139 -5.92 18.08 3.05
N LEU A 140 -7.10 18.19 3.67
CA LEU A 140 -8.06 19.22 3.30
C LEU A 140 -7.46 20.63 3.47
N GLU A 141 -6.65 20.88 4.51
CA GLU A 141 -5.99 22.18 4.71
C GLU A 141 -5.01 22.49 3.57
N GLU A 142 -4.19 21.52 3.15
CA GLU A 142 -3.23 21.71 2.06
C GLU A 142 -3.92 22.00 0.72
N ILE A 143 -5.02 21.30 0.43
CA ILE A 143 -5.83 21.54 -0.76
C ILE A 143 -6.54 22.90 -0.66
N THR A 144 -6.99 23.31 0.54
CA THR A 144 -7.59 24.63 0.78
C THR A 144 -6.58 25.75 0.54
N ALA A 145 -5.35 25.59 1.04
CA ALA A 145 -4.26 26.52 0.83
C ALA A 145 -3.88 26.60 -0.66
N PHE A 146 -3.80 25.45 -1.35
CA PHE A 146 -3.57 25.40 -2.79
C PHE A 146 -4.69 26.10 -3.57
N PHE A 147 -5.95 25.81 -3.29
CA PHE A 147 -7.10 26.45 -3.92
C PHE A 147 -7.08 27.97 -3.75
N THR A 148 -6.80 28.45 -2.53
CA THR A 148 -6.68 29.88 -2.22
C THR A 148 -5.52 30.54 -2.98
N SER A 149 -4.40 29.83 -3.14
CA SER A 149 -3.21 30.36 -3.84
C SER A 149 -3.44 30.61 -5.35
N LEU A 150 -4.47 30.00 -5.95
CA LEU A 150 -4.78 30.16 -7.37
C LEU A 150 -5.64 31.40 -7.68
N GLY A 151 -6.18 32.09 -6.66
CA GLY A 151 -6.98 33.31 -6.80
C GLY A 151 -8.49 33.07 -6.95
N SER A 152 -9.28 34.15 -6.95
CA SER A 152 -10.74 34.12 -6.78
C SER A 152 -11.55 33.50 -7.93
N ASN A 153 -10.95 33.31 -9.11
CA ASN A 153 -11.60 32.70 -10.28
C ASN A 153 -11.06 31.29 -10.60
N ALA A 154 -10.26 30.72 -9.71
CA ALA A 154 -9.67 29.41 -9.92
C ALA A 154 -10.65 28.28 -9.60
N ALA A 155 -10.51 27.17 -10.32
CA ALA A 155 -11.17 25.91 -10.02
C ALA A 155 -10.09 24.82 -9.87
N ILE A 156 -10.34 23.82 -9.05
CA ILE A 156 -9.47 22.66 -8.89
C ILE A 156 -10.25 21.38 -9.15
N VAL A 157 -9.52 20.31 -9.44
CA VAL A 157 -10.02 18.95 -9.46
C VAL A 157 -9.30 18.16 -8.38
N ILE A 158 -10.06 17.65 -7.41
CA ILE A 158 -9.57 16.68 -6.42
C ILE A 158 -9.60 15.31 -7.09
N LYS A 159 -8.51 14.55 -7.00
CA LYS A 159 -8.34 13.25 -7.64
C LYS A 159 -7.83 12.22 -6.64
N ALA A 160 -8.35 11.00 -6.72
CA ALA A 160 -7.77 9.85 -6.05
C ALA A 160 -6.34 9.59 -6.57
N MET A 161 -5.41 9.29 -5.66
CA MET A 161 -4.03 8.92 -6.03
C MET A 161 -3.97 7.54 -6.69
N ALA A 162 -4.79 6.60 -6.21
CA ALA A 162 -4.94 5.27 -6.78
C ALA A 162 -6.16 5.25 -7.71
N GLY A 163 -5.99 4.76 -8.94
CA GLY A 163 -7.08 4.61 -9.91
C GLY A 163 -6.84 5.28 -11.28
N GLY A 164 -7.51 4.77 -12.31
CA GLY A 164 -7.53 5.29 -13.69
C GLY A 164 -8.96 5.34 -14.24
N GLY A 165 -9.18 6.04 -15.35
CA GLY A 165 -10.50 6.10 -16.02
C GLY A 165 -11.53 7.03 -15.36
N GLY A 166 -11.08 8.05 -14.63
CA GLY A 166 -11.95 9.15 -14.19
C GLY A 166 -12.83 8.90 -12.96
N ARG A 167 -12.74 7.72 -12.35
CA ARG A 167 -13.39 7.42 -11.05
C ARG A 167 -12.62 8.05 -9.89
N GLY A 168 -13.33 8.57 -8.89
CA GLY A 168 -12.71 9.27 -7.76
C GLY A 168 -12.11 10.63 -8.13
N MET A 169 -12.79 11.43 -8.95
CA MET A 169 -12.45 12.83 -9.21
C MET A 169 -13.62 13.76 -8.88
N ARG A 170 -13.34 14.96 -8.35
CA ARG A 170 -14.34 15.98 -8.04
C ARG A 170 -13.85 17.36 -8.43
N VAL A 171 -14.63 18.04 -9.27
CA VAL A 171 -14.40 19.47 -9.57
C VAL A 171 -14.89 20.30 -8.40
N VAL A 172 -14.08 21.28 -7.99
CA VAL A 172 -14.43 22.26 -6.95
C VAL A 172 -14.21 23.66 -7.51
N GLU A 173 -15.28 24.43 -7.53
CA GLU A 173 -15.29 25.82 -8.04
C GLU A 173 -15.47 26.86 -6.93
N SER A 174 -15.97 26.45 -5.77
CA SER A 174 -16.19 27.31 -4.61
C SER A 174 -15.51 26.70 -3.39
N SER A 175 -14.96 27.55 -2.51
CA SER A 175 -14.36 27.10 -1.26
C SER A 175 -15.37 26.44 -0.32
N ALA A 176 -16.66 26.76 -0.45
CA ALA A 176 -17.74 26.16 0.34
C ALA A 176 -17.92 24.67 0.04
N ASP A 177 -17.67 24.25 -1.21
CA ASP A 177 -17.92 22.88 -1.67
C ASP A 177 -16.70 21.96 -1.43
N LEU A 178 -15.57 22.53 -1.01
CA LEU A 178 -14.28 21.85 -0.93
C LEU A 178 -14.29 20.69 0.08
N ALA A 179 -14.86 20.91 1.27
CA ALA A 179 -14.88 19.91 2.33
C ALA A 179 -15.73 18.69 1.95
N GLU A 180 -16.90 18.92 1.34
CA GLU A 180 -17.77 17.83 0.86
C GLU A 180 -17.11 17.07 -0.29
N ALA A 181 -16.56 17.79 -1.28
CA ALA A 181 -15.89 17.20 -2.43
C ALA A 181 -14.67 16.35 -2.00
N TYR A 182 -13.89 16.81 -1.02
CA TYR A 182 -12.79 16.06 -0.43
C TYR A 182 -13.26 14.76 0.22
N ALA A 183 -14.24 14.83 1.13
CA ALA A 183 -14.76 13.67 1.84
C ALA A 183 -15.38 12.64 0.88
N ARG A 184 -16.13 13.09 -0.13
CA ARG A 184 -16.71 12.22 -1.16
C ARG A 184 -15.64 11.58 -2.02
N CYS A 185 -14.61 12.33 -2.41
CA CYS A 185 -13.49 11.80 -3.20
C CYS A 185 -12.70 10.75 -2.40
N GLN A 186 -12.44 10.98 -1.11
CA GLN A 186 -11.81 9.98 -0.23
C GLN A 186 -12.67 8.73 -0.08
N SER A 187 -13.98 8.89 0.19
CA SER A 187 -14.89 7.77 0.38
C SER A 187 -14.99 6.91 -0.89
N GLU A 188 -15.06 7.54 -2.07
CA GLU A 188 -15.08 6.82 -3.34
C GLU A 188 -13.74 6.13 -3.61
N ALA A 189 -12.61 6.81 -3.35
CA ALA A 189 -11.27 6.22 -3.50
C ALA A 189 -11.06 5.01 -2.57
N LYS A 190 -11.55 5.10 -1.33
CA LYS A 190 -11.51 4.02 -0.34
C LYS A 190 -12.38 2.83 -0.76
N ALA A 191 -13.60 3.09 -1.22
CA ALA A 191 -14.51 2.04 -1.68
C ALA A 191 -14.02 1.35 -2.97
N ALA A 192 -13.45 2.11 -3.91
CA ALA A 192 -13.03 1.60 -5.21
C ALA A 192 -11.62 0.99 -5.21
N PHE A 193 -10.69 1.53 -4.41
CA PHE A 193 -9.26 1.21 -4.49
C PHE A 193 -8.61 0.85 -3.15
N GLY A 194 -9.36 0.92 -2.04
CA GLY A 194 -8.82 0.62 -0.69
C GLY A 194 -7.81 1.64 -0.16
N PHE A 195 -7.62 2.76 -0.87
CA PHE A 195 -6.69 3.84 -0.53
C PHE A 195 -7.43 5.18 -0.55
N GLU A 196 -7.42 5.91 0.56
CA GLU A 196 -8.16 7.18 0.70
C GLU A 196 -7.35 8.43 0.34
N GLY A 197 -6.08 8.28 -0.07
CA GLY A 197 -5.25 9.42 -0.43
C GLY A 197 -5.73 10.11 -1.70
N VAL A 198 -5.96 11.43 -1.60
CA VAL A 198 -6.37 12.31 -2.69
C VAL A 198 -5.38 13.46 -2.86
N TYR A 199 -5.30 14.03 -4.05
CA TYR A 199 -4.50 15.22 -4.36
C TYR A 199 -5.33 16.20 -5.19
N ALA A 200 -4.92 17.46 -5.29
CA ALA A 200 -5.64 18.46 -6.09
C ALA A 200 -4.78 19.04 -7.20
N GLU A 201 -5.39 19.26 -8.37
CA GLU A 201 -4.79 19.94 -9.51
C GLU A 201 -5.63 21.12 -9.94
N ARG A 202 -5.01 22.15 -10.52
CA ARG A 202 -5.73 23.24 -11.18
C ARG A 202 -6.59 22.67 -12.32
N LEU A 203 -7.87 23.02 -12.32
CA LEU A 203 -8.77 22.69 -13.42
C LEU A 203 -8.50 23.59 -14.62
N ILE A 204 -8.29 23.00 -15.80
CA ILE A 204 -8.25 23.72 -17.08
C ILE A 204 -9.66 23.61 -17.70
N ARG A 205 -10.44 24.69 -17.67
CA ARG A 205 -11.87 24.67 -18.07
C ARG A 205 -12.07 24.41 -19.56
N GLN A 206 -11.29 25.05 -20.42
CA GLN A 206 -11.35 24.87 -21.88
C GLN A 206 -10.23 23.94 -22.33
N ALA A 207 -10.08 22.79 -21.66
CA ALA A 207 -9.00 21.87 -21.97
C ALA A 207 -9.28 21.10 -23.26
N ARG A 208 -8.28 21.04 -24.13
CA ARG A 208 -8.20 20.08 -25.26
C ARG A 208 -7.24 18.96 -24.90
N HIS A 209 -7.62 17.74 -25.23
CA HIS A 209 -6.79 16.57 -24.95
C HIS A 209 -5.99 16.20 -26.20
N ILE A 210 -4.68 16.43 -26.14
CA ILE A 210 -3.74 16.19 -27.23
C ILE A 210 -2.80 15.06 -26.87
N GLU A 211 -2.51 14.20 -27.83
CA GLU A 211 -1.61 13.07 -27.67
C GLU A 211 -0.51 13.11 -28.70
N VAL A 212 0.68 12.64 -28.36
CA VAL A 212 1.78 12.45 -29.32
C VAL A 212 2.11 10.97 -29.41
N GLN A 213 2.05 10.42 -30.62
CA GLN A 213 2.52 9.07 -30.88
C GLN A 213 4.05 9.04 -30.89
N ILE A 214 4.64 8.26 -29.99
CA ILE A 214 6.08 8.05 -29.90
C ILE A 214 6.42 6.63 -30.35
N ILE A 215 7.59 6.49 -30.99
CA ILE A 215 8.23 5.21 -31.26
C ILE A 215 9.72 5.30 -30.92
N GLY A 216 10.23 4.31 -30.20
CA GLY A 216 11.65 4.15 -29.88
C GLY A 216 12.19 2.79 -30.33
N ASP A 217 13.46 2.70 -30.72
CA ASP A 217 14.12 1.41 -30.96
C ASP A 217 15.02 0.96 -29.80
N HIS A 218 15.44 -0.32 -29.82
CA HIS A 218 16.32 -0.86 -28.79
C HIS A 218 17.73 -0.26 -28.79
N HIS A 219 18.08 0.55 -29.80
CA HIS A 219 19.36 1.24 -29.93
C HIS A 219 19.32 2.68 -29.37
N GLY A 220 18.17 3.09 -28.81
CA GLY A 220 18.00 4.39 -28.15
C GLY A 220 17.56 5.52 -29.09
N ALA A 221 17.25 5.23 -30.36
CA ALA A 221 16.67 6.24 -31.24
C ALA A 221 15.20 6.45 -30.89
N ILE A 222 14.77 7.71 -30.78
CA ILE A 222 13.39 8.12 -30.52
C ILE A 222 12.87 8.97 -31.68
N SER A 223 11.64 8.70 -32.11
CA SER A 223 10.91 9.50 -33.11
C SER A 223 9.46 9.75 -32.68
N HIS A 224 8.78 10.63 -33.41
CA HIS A 224 7.35 10.93 -33.22
C HIS A 224 6.59 10.63 -34.50
N LEU A 225 5.33 10.23 -34.39
CA LEU A 225 4.43 9.96 -35.51
C LEU A 225 3.23 10.92 -35.43
N TRP A 226 3.55 12.19 -35.19
CA TRP A 226 2.60 13.30 -35.04
C TRP A 226 1.63 13.14 -33.88
N GLU A 227 0.70 14.09 -33.79
CA GLU A 227 -0.25 14.23 -32.71
C GLU A 227 -1.69 13.84 -33.11
N ARG A 228 -2.48 13.52 -32.09
CA ARG A 228 -3.92 13.28 -32.17
C ARG A 228 -4.65 14.21 -31.21
N GLU A 229 -5.91 14.49 -31.51
CA GLU A 229 -6.83 15.18 -30.62
C GLU A 229 -7.95 14.23 -30.18
N CYS A 230 -8.02 14.00 -28.87
CA CYS A 230 -8.96 13.11 -28.19
C CYS A 230 -9.88 13.90 -27.25
N THR A 231 -10.16 15.15 -27.60
CA THR A 231 -10.94 16.11 -26.79
C THR A 231 -12.40 15.65 -26.59
N ILE A 232 -13.01 14.96 -27.56
CA ILE A 232 -14.40 14.50 -27.43
C ILE A 232 -14.46 13.21 -26.64
N GLN A 233 -14.83 13.36 -25.38
CA GLN A 233 -14.96 12.29 -24.41
C GLN A 233 -16.22 12.48 -23.55
N ARG A 234 -16.76 11.37 -23.03
CA ARG A 234 -17.88 11.34 -22.09
C ARG A 234 -17.41 10.72 -20.79
N ARG A 235 -17.48 11.44 -19.67
CA ARG A 235 -17.01 10.95 -18.36
C ARG A 235 -15.63 10.25 -18.47
N HIS A 236 -14.70 10.89 -19.20
CA HIS A 236 -13.34 10.41 -19.48
C HIS A 236 -13.20 9.19 -20.42
N GLN A 237 -14.27 8.74 -21.09
CA GLN A 237 -14.20 7.77 -22.17
C GLN A 237 -14.16 8.48 -23.52
N LYS A 238 -13.10 8.25 -24.31
CA LYS A 238 -12.91 8.83 -25.65
C LYS A 238 -13.96 8.27 -26.61
N LEU A 239 -14.58 9.12 -27.42
CA LEU A 239 -15.61 8.71 -28.40
C LEU A 239 -15.27 9.12 -29.83
N ILE A 240 -14.62 10.27 -30.02
CA ILE A 240 -14.19 10.76 -31.32
C ILE A 240 -12.75 11.25 -31.23
N GLU A 241 -11.89 10.70 -32.08
CA GLU A 241 -10.47 11.06 -32.17
C GLU A 241 -10.13 11.58 -33.56
N VAL A 242 -9.21 12.54 -33.63
CA VAL A 242 -8.84 13.21 -34.88
C VAL A 242 -7.32 13.27 -35.02
N ALA A 243 -6.81 13.06 -36.24
CA ALA A 243 -5.42 13.33 -36.58
C ALA A 243 -5.33 14.09 -37.92
N PRO A 244 -4.41 15.06 -38.07
CA PRO A 244 -3.76 15.81 -36.98
C PRO A 244 -4.79 16.65 -36.21
N SER A 245 -4.38 17.29 -35.11
CA SER A 245 -5.29 18.19 -34.39
C SER A 245 -5.62 19.42 -35.24
N PRO A 246 -6.91 19.72 -35.51
CA PRO A 246 -7.33 20.93 -36.22
C PRO A 246 -7.17 22.22 -35.40
N SER A 247 -6.87 22.11 -34.11
CA SER A 247 -6.85 23.25 -33.18
C SER A 247 -5.45 23.75 -32.81
N LEU A 248 -4.39 23.02 -33.17
CA LEU A 248 -3.03 23.42 -32.83
C LEU A 248 -2.40 24.30 -33.91
N SER A 249 -1.80 25.41 -33.47
CA SER A 249 -0.83 26.14 -34.26
C SER A 249 0.42 25.29 -34.49
N ASP A 250 1.16 25.55 -35.58
CA ASP A 250 2.42 24.83 -35.86
C ASP A 250 3.47 24.99 -34.75
N SER A 251 3.49 26.18 -34.12
CA SER A 251 4.36 26.47 -32.97
C SER A 251 4.03 25.57 -31.78
N LEU A 252 2.76 25.55 -31.36
CA LEU A 252 2.31 24.76 -30.22
C LEU A 252 2.46 23.26 -30.49
N ARG A 253 2.09 22.80 -31.69
CA ARG A 253 2.31 21.42 -32.16
C ARG A 253 3.77 21.01 -32.01
N SER A 254 4.69 21.82 -32.51
CA SER A 254 6.13 21.55 -32.43
C SER A 254 6.63 21.46 -30.99
N ARG A 255 6.14 22.33 -30.09
CA ARG A 255 6.50 22.32 -28.67
C ARG A 255 5.98 21.08 -27.93
N ILE A 256 4.75 20.66 -28.18
CA ILE A 256 4.15 19.47 -27.56
C ILE A 256 4.87 18.20 -28.05
N ILE A 257 5.16 18.10 -29.35
CA ILE A 257 5.93 17.00 -29.94
C ILE A 257 7.33 16.92 -29.33
N GLU A 258 8.02 18.06 -29.19
CA GLU A 258 9.35 18.07 -28.59
C GLU A 258 9.30 17.68 -27.11
N ALA A 259 8.30 18.14 -26.35
CA ALA A 259 8.10 17.73 -24.96
C ALA A 259 7.93 16.19 -24.83
N ALA A 260 7.10 15.59 -25.68
CA ALA A 260 6.91 14.14 -25.70
C ALA A 260 8.21 13.38 -25.99
N LYS A 261 8.99 13.86 -26.96
CA LYS A 261 10.29 13.27 -27.31
C LYS A 261 11.31 13.41 -26.18
N GLN A 262 11.35 14.55 -25.49
CA GLN A 262 12.25 14.75 -24.35
C GLN A 262 11.94 13.78 -23.22
N LEU A 263 10.66 13.55 -22.91
CA LEU A 263 10.24 12.54 -21.92
C LEU A 263 10.65 11.13 -22.35
N ALA A 264 10.39 10.76 -23.60
CA ALA A 264 10.72 9.45 -24.14
C ALA A 264 12.25 9.19 -24.13
N LEU A 265 13.06 10.19 -24.52
CA LEU A 265 14.52 10.12 -24.45
C LEU A 265 15.00 9.93 -23.00
N ALA A 266 14.49 10.72 -22.06
CA ALA A 266 14.88 10.64 -20.66
C ALA A 266 14.47 9.31 -20.01
N ALA A 267 13.38 8.69 -20.47
CA ALA A 267 12.95 7.37 -20.04
C ALA A 267 13.67 6.21 -20.73
N SER A 268 14.59 6.48 -21.69
CA SER A 268 15.17 5.46 -22.57
C SER A 268 14.10 4.56 -23.20
N TYR A 269 13.01 5.20 -23.64
CA TYR A 269 11.79 4.53 -24.08
C TYR A 269 12.03 3.70 -25.34
N ASP A 270 11.42 2.54 -25.44
CA ASP A 270 11.44 1.70 -26.63
C ASP A 270 10.04 1.20 -27.00
N ASN A 271 9.90 0.79 -28.26
CA ASN A 271 8.63 0.39 -28.86
C ASN A 271 7.63 1.57 -28.97
N LEU A 272 6.33 1.29 -29.15
CA LEU A 272 5.30 2.32 -29.28
C LEU A 272 4.79 2.80 -27.92
N GLY A 273 4.45 4.08 -27.84
CA GLY A 273 3.81 4.69 -26.68
C GLY A 273 3.10 5.98 -27.05
N THR A 274 2.16 6.40 -26.21
CA THR A 274 1.46 7.67 -26.40
C THR A 274 1.66 8.58 -25.21
N PHE A 275 2.07 9.82 -25.45
CA PHE A 275 2.27 10.83 -24.41
C PHE A 275 1.13 11.84 -24.48
N GLU A 276 0.40 12.00 -23.38
CA GLU A 276 -0.85 12.74 -23.31
C GLU A 276 -0.66 14.12 -22.64
N PHE A 277 -1.32 15.13 -23.18
CA PHE A 277 -1.21 16.53 -22.79
C PHE A 277 -2.60 17.20 -22.75
N LEU A 278 -2.80 18.13 -21.81
CA LEU A 278 -3.90 19.10 -21.87
C LEU A 278 -3.37 20.41 -22.43
N VAL A 279 -4.10 20.96 -23.41
CA VAL A 279 -3.90 22.30 -23.95
C VAL A 279 -5.00 23.22 -23.43
N ASP A 280 -4.63 24.40 -22.93
CA ASP A 280 -5.58 25.41 -22.46
C ASP A 280 -6.11 26.22 -23.66
N GLY A 281 -7.40 26.07 -23.97
CA GLY A 281 -8.04 26.78 -25.08
C GLY A 281 -8.28 28.27 -24.85
N THR A 282 -7.98 28.82 -23.66
CA THR A 282 -8.17 30.25 -23.33
C THR A 282 -6.88 31.07 -23.30
N ALA A 283 -5.74 30.41 -23.12
CA ALA A 283 -4.43 31.05 -23.05
C ALA A 283 -3.58 30.49 -24.17
N ASP A 284 -3.20 31.37 -25.11
CA ASP A 284 -2.34 30.98 -26.22
C ASP A 284 -1.09 30.25 -25.68
N ASP A 285 -0.76 29.13 -26.31
CA ASP A 285 0.53 28.47 -26.15
C ASP A 285 0.81 27.78 -24.78
N ASN A 286 -0.23 27.58 -23.95
CA ASN A 286 -0.14 26.84 -22.69
C ASN A 286 -0.60 25.37 -22.80
N PHE A 287 0.26 24.44 -22.39
CA PHE A 287 -0.04 23.03 -22.31
C PHE A 287 0.58 22.39 -21.06
N ALA A 288 0.13 21.19 -20.69
CA ALA A 288 0.68 20.42 -19.58
C ALA A 288 0.62 18.91 -19.86
N PHE A 289 1.67 18.19 -19.51
CA PHE A 289 1.73 16.73 -19.53
C PHE A 289 0.79 16.13 -18.46
N ILE A 290 0.05 15.10 -18.85
CA ILE A 290 -0.88 14.37 -17.99
C ILE A 290 -0.29 13.01 -17.60
N GLU A 291 -0.04 12.18 -18.61
CA GLU A 291 0.42 10.81 -18.47
C GLU A 291 1.04 10.30 -19.77
N ALA A 292 1.70 9.15 -19.71
CA ALA A 292 2.10 8.41 -20.90
C ALA A 292 1.57 6.99 -20.81
N ASN A 293 1.01 6.50 -21.90
CA ASN A 293 0.43 5.17 -22.03
C ASN A 293 1.43 4.29 -22.77
N PRO A 294 2.14 3.36 -22.08
CA PRO A 294 3.27 2.66 -22.65
C PRO A 294 2.86 1.45 -23.51
N ARG A 295 1.97 1.69 -24.47
CA ARG A 295 1.34 0.68 -25.32
C ARG A 295 0.77 1.28 -26.61
N LEU A 296 0.30 0.41 -27.50
CA LEU A 296 -0.60 0.80 -28.58
C LEU A 296 -1.93 1.33 -27.99
N GLN A 297 -2.53 2.31 -28.64
CA GLN A 297 -3.85 2.84 -28.25
C GLN A 297 -4.93 2.45 -29.27
N VAL A 298 -6.19 2.46 -28.84
CA VAL A 298 -7.35 2.12 -29.70
C VAL A 298 -7.35 3.03 -30.94
N GLU A 299 -7.01 4.29 -30.69
CA GLU A 299 -7.01 5.41 -31.61
C GLU A 299 -5.78 5.54 -32.51
N HIS A 300 -4.86 4.56 -32.47
CA HIS A 300 -3.69 4.54 -33.36
C HIS A 300 -4.05 4.65 -34.85
N THR A 301 -5.25 4.18 -35.22
CA THR A 301 -5.72 4.11 -36.61
C THR A 301 -5.81 5.48 -37.29
N VAL A 302 -6.14 6.57 -36.58
CA VAL A 302 -6.15 7.91 -37.22
C VAL A 302 -4.75 8.36 -37.62
N THR A 303 -3.73 7.98 -36.83
CA THR A 303 -2.32 8.21 -37.17
C THR A 303 -1.91 7.37 -38.40
N GLU A 304 -2.37 6.13 -38.49
CA GLU A 304 -2.13 5.27 -39.66
C GLU A 304 -2.68 5.90 -40.95
N GLU A 305 -3.94 6.34 -40.92
CA GLU A 305 -4.61 6.88 -42.12
C GLU A 305 -3.92 8.15 -42.65
N VAL A 306 -3.51 9.07 -41.78
CA VAL A 306 -2.88 10.32 -42.24
C VAL A 306 -1.42 10.14 -42.68
N LEU A 307 -0.71 9.13 -42.16
CA LEU A 307 0.70 8.87 -42.51
C LEU A 307 0.87 7.78 -43.57
N GLY A 308 -0.12 6.91 -43.77
CA GLY A 308 0.01 5.71 -44.58
C GLY A 308 1.00 4.68 -44.00
N LEU A 309 1.13 4.65 -42.66
CA LEU A 309 2.02 3.75 -41.94
C LEU A 309 1.22 2.68 -41.20
N ASP A 310 1.75 1.46 -41.15
CA ASP A 310 1.23 0.39 -40.27
C ASP A 310 2.00 0.41 -38.95
N LEU A 311 1.36 0.89 -37.89
CA LEU A 311 1.99 1.04 -36.59
C LEU A 311 2.27 -0.31 -35.93
N VAL A 312 1.37 -1.29 -36.08
CA VAL A 312 1.59 -2.64 -35.51
C VAL A 312 2.77 -3.33 -36.17
N ARG A 313 2.95 -3.19 -37.49
CA ARG A 313 4.13 -3.72 -38.19
C ARG A 313 5.40 -3.03 -37.75
N ALA A 314 5.39 -1.70 -37.58
CA ALA A 314 6.52 -0.99 -37.01
C ALA A 314 6.84 -1.47 -35.59
N GLN A 315 5.81 -1.72 -34.78
CA GLN A 315 5.91 -2.24 -33.42
C GLN A 315 6.59 -3.61 -33.36
N LEU A 316 6.15 -4.53 -34.23
CA LEU A 316 6.72 -5.88 -34.37
C LEU A 316 8.15 -5.83 -34.89
N ALA A 317 8.43 -4.98 -35.89
CA ALA A 317 9.75 -4.85 -36.46
C ALA A 317 10.76 -4.32 -35.42
N VAL A 318 10.40 -3.29 -34.67
CA VAL A 318 11.23 -2.78 -33.56
C VAL A 318 11.47 -3.85 -32.51
N ALA A 319 10.43 -4.55 -32.06
CA ALA A 319 10.57 -5.64 -31.08
C ALA A 319 11.47 -6.79 -31.58
N SER A 320 11.53 -7.00 -32.90
CA SER A 320 12.43 -7.98 -33.54
C SER A 320 13.88 -7.51 -33.72
N GLY A 321 14.17 -6.25 -33.35
CA GLY A 321 15.49 -5.61 -33.37
C GLY A 321 15.75 -4.64 -34.52
N ALA A 322 14.72 -4.21 -35.27
CA ALA A 322 14.91 -3.21 -36.33
C ALA A 322 15.20 -1.81 -35.74
N THR A 323 16.07 -1.05 -36.41
CA THR A 323 16.33 0.36 -36.07
C THR A 323 15.29 1.26 -36.73
N LEU A 324 14.98 2.41 -36.13
CA LEU A 324 14.07 3.39 -36.74
C LEU A 324 14.56 3.85 -38.12
N ALA A 325 15.88 3.97 -38.32
CA ALA A 325 16.46 4.30 -39.62
C ALA A 325 16.14 3.23 -40.68
N SER A 326 16.24 1.94 -40.34
CA SER A 326 15.93 0.85 -41.26
C SER A 326 14.45 0.80 -41.68
N LEU A 327 13.57 1.33 -40.83
CA LEU A 327 12.13 1.43 -41.08
C LEU A 327 11.72 2.72 -41.79
N GLY A 328 12.66 3.63 -42.07
CA GLY A 328 12.35 4.96 -42.59
C GLY A 328 11.67 5.87 -41.56
N LEU A 329 11.78 5.55 -40.27
CA LEU A 329 11.15 6.25 -39.16
C LEU A 329 12.13 7.12 -38.33
N ALA A 330 13.36 7.30 -38.84
CA ALA A 330 14.34 8.20 -38.23
C ALA A 330 13.91 9.68 -38.31
N ARG A 331 14.53 10.50 -37.45
CA ARG A 331 14.27 11.95 -37.38
C ARG A 331 14.50 12.61 -38.74
N GLY A 332 13.46 13.28 -39.27
CA GLY A 332 13.46 13.95 -40.58
C GLY A 332 12.92 13.10 -41.73
N SER A 333 12.66 11.81 -41.52
CA SER A 333 12.06 10.90 -42.52
C SER A 333 10.56 10.70 -42.34
N ILE A 334 9.97 11.20 -41.25
CA ILE A 334 8.54 11.08 -40.96
C ILE A 334 7.73 11.96 -41.93
N PRO A 335 6.76 11.38 -42.68
CA PRO A 335 5.94 12.15 -43.61
C PRO A 335 5.05 13.15 -42.85
N LYS A 336 4.69 14.26 -43.49
CA LYS A 336 3.64 15.14 -42.97
C LYS A 336 2.28 14.43 -43.05
N PRO A 337 1.35 14.68 -42.10
CA PRO A 337 -0.01 14.16 -42.17
C PRO A 337 -0.70 14.65 -43.45
N ARG A 338 -1.42 13.76 -44.14
CA ARG A 338 -2.20 14.09 -45.34
C ARG A 338 -3.66 14.29 -44.98
N GLY A 339 -4.14 15.53 -45.02
CA GLY A 339 -5.50 15.89 -44.68
C GLY A 339 -5.89 15.49 -43.25
N TYR A 340 -7.14 15.07 -43.04
CA TYR A 340 -7.66 14.67 -41.73
C TYR A 340 -8.16 13.23 -41.72
N ALA A 341 -7.91 12.53 -40.62
CA ALA A 341 -8.59 11.32 -40.24
C ALA A 341 -9.43 11.56 -38.98
N MET A 342 -10.63 11.00 -38.95
CA MET A 342 -11.51 11.01 -37.79
C MET A 342 -11.96 9.58 -37.50
N GLN A 343 -11.86 9.19 -36.24
CA GLN A 343 -12.37 7.93 -35.75
C GLN A 343 -13.59 8.15 -34.87
N LEU A 344 -14.56 7.25 -34.99
CA LEU A 344 -15.77 7.21 -34.19
C LEU A 344 -15.90 5.85 -33.53
N ARG A 345 -16.02 5.83 -32.20
CA ARG A 345 -16.19 4.61 -31.40
C ARG A 345 -17.66 4.20 -31.32
N VAL A 346 -18.03 3.20 -32.11
CA VAL A 346 -19.37 2.61 -32.09
C VAL A 346 -19.45 1.58 -30.97
N ASN A 347 -20.22 1.92 -29.94
CA ASN A 347 -20.38 1.15 -28.71
C ASN A 347 -21.79 0.55 -28.63
N MET A 348 -21.91 -0.62 -28.00
CA MET A 348 -23.18 -1.27 -27.67
C MET A 348 -23.78 -0.64 -26.40
N GLU A 349 -24.14 0.64 -26.45
CA GLU A 349 -24.70 1.36 -25.30
C GLU A 349 -25.74 2.39 -25.74
N THR A 350 -26.70 2.68 -24.86
CA THR A 350 -27.58 3.87 -24.95
C THR A 350 -27.20 4.88 -23.87
N LEU A 351 -27.56 6.15 -24.08
CA LEU A 351 -27.38 7.23 -23.12
C LEU A 351 -28.74 7.76 -22.69
N ASP A 352 -28.88 8.06 -21.40
CA ASP A 352 -30.02 8.80 -20.86
C ASP A 352 -29.75 10.31 -20.79
N GLU A 353 -30.77 11.09 -20.42
CA GLU A 353 -30.72 12.55 -20.28
C GLU A 353 -29.68 13.04 -19.26
N THR A 354 -29.23 12.17 -18.34
CA THR A 354 -28.20 12.46 -17.33
C THR A 354 -26.78 12.10 -17.79
N GLY A 355 -26.66 11.53 -19.00
CA GLY A 355 -25.41 11.00 -19.55
C GLY A 355 -24.96 9.70 -18.92
N ALA A 356 -25.83 8.99 -18.19
CA ALA A 356 -25.56 7.63 -17.78
C ALA A 356 -25.72 6.67 -18.96
N THR A 357 -24.86 5.65 -19.01
CA THR A 357 -24.85 4.66 -20.08
C THR A 357 -25.48 3.37 -19.64
N HIS A 358 -26.34 2.83 -20.51
CA HIS A 358 -26.87 1.49 -20.35
C HIS A 358 -26.23 0.59 -21.40
N PRO A 359 -25.35 -0.35 -20.99
CA PRO A 359 -24.79 -1.32 -21.93
C PRO A 359 -25.93 -2.19 -22.47
N THR A 360 -25.84 -2.49 -23.76
CA THR A 360 -26.81 -3.31 -24.48
C THR A 360 -26.11 -4.57 -24.98
N GLY A 361 -26.89 -5.61 -25.27
CA GLY A 361 -26.38 -6.85 -25.83
C GLY A 361 -27.46 -7.58 -26.60
N GLY A 362 -27.07 -8.60 -27.35
CA GLY A 362 -27.98 -9.34 -28.21
C GLY A 362 -27.25 -10.11 -29.29
N VAL A 363 -27.98 -10.56 -30.29
CA VAL A 363 -27.41 -11.17 -31.49
C VAL A 363 -27.38 -10.11 -32.58
N LEU A 364 -26.22 -9.90 -33.20
CA LEU A 364 -26.09 -9.02 -34.35
C LEU A 364 -26.82 -9.66 -35.55
N ALA A 365 -28.10 -9.38 -35.72
CA ALA A 365 -28.91 -9.95 -36.80
C ALA A 365 -28.44 -9.43 -38.17
N VAL A 366 -28.09 -8.15 -38.23
CA VAL A 366 -27.47 -7.51 -39.40
C VAL A 366 -26.24 -6.76 -38.93
N PHE A 367 -25.13 -6.87 -39.66
CA PHE A 367 -23.91 -6.11 -39.43
C PHE A 367 -23.28 -5.74 -40.77
N GLU A 368 -23.63 -4.56 -41.29
CA GLU A 368 -23.17 -4.03 -42.57
C GLU A 368 -22.33 -2.77 -42.32
N PRO A 369 -21.00 -2.90 -42.15
CA PRO A 369 -20.13 -1.76 -41.92
C PRO A 369 -20.03 -0.86 -43.16
N PRO A 370 -19.88 0.47 -42.98
CA PRO A 370 -19.69 1.39 -44.09
C PRO A 370 -18.37 1.11 -44.78
N SER A 371 -18.30 1.39 -46.08
CA SER A 371 -17.13 1.11 -46.90
C SER A 371 -16.96 2.16 -48.00
N GLY A 372 -15.86 2.08 -48.76
CA GLY A 372 -15.54 2.99 -49.87
C GLY A 372 -14.30 3.85 -49.62
N PRO A 373 -13.93 4.73 -50.56
CA PRO A 373 -12.68 5.48 -50.50
C PRO A 373 -12.56 6.38 -49.25
N GLY A 374 -11.53 6.11 -48.45
CA GLY A 374 -11.26 6.81 -47.20
C GLY A 374 -12.26 6.48 -46.09
N VAL A 375 -12.84 5.27 -46.10
CA VAL A 375 -13.62 4.71 -44.99
C VAL A 375 -13.01 3.36 -44.62
N ARG A 376 -12.53 3.23 -43.39
CA ARG A 376 -11.98 2.02 -42.79
C ARG A 376 -12.81 1.65 -41.57
N VAL A 377 -13.06 0.36 -41.36
CA VAL A 377 -13.76 -0.14 -40.17
C VAL A 377 -12.97 -1.28 -39.55
N ASP A 378 -12.55 -1.07 -38.30
CA ASP A 378 -11.90 -2.08 -37.48
C ASP A 378 -12.92 -2.58 -36.45
N SER A 379 -13.29 -3.86 -36.50
CA SER A 379 -14.40 -4.45 -35.73
C SER A 379 -14.20 -5.95 -35.53
N PHE A 380 -14.84 -6.51 -34.50
CA PHE A 380 -15.02 -7.97 -34.33
C PHE A 380 -16.45 -8.44 -34.60
N GLY A 381 -17.37 -7.52 -34.92
CA GLY A 381 -18.77 -7.83 -35.21
C GLY A 381 -18.96 -8.55 -36.55
N TYR A 382 -19.90 -9.50 -36.59
CA TYR A 382 -20.37 -10.18 -37.79
C TYR A 382 -21.82 -10.65 -37.58
N ALA A 383 -22.57 -10.86 -38.67
CA ALA A 383 -23.96 -11.30 -38.58
C ALA A 383 -24.07 -12.68 -37.90
N GLY A 384 -24.98 -12.81 -36.94
CA GLY A 384 -25.17 -14.01 -36.10
C GLY A 384 -24.29 -14.07 -34.85
N TYR A 385 -23.39 -13.10 -34.63
CA TYR A 385 -22.58 -13.05 -33.42
C TYR A 385 -23.43 -12.65 -32.20
N LYS A 386 -23.41 -13.46 -31.14
CA LYS A 386 -24.01 -13.15 -29.84
C LYS A 386 -23.02 -12.35 -28.99
N THR A 387 -23.35 -11.10 -28.71
CA THR A 387 -22.52 -10.21 -27.91
C THR A 387 -22.55 -10.63 -26.44
N SER A 388 -21.48 -10.31 -25.69
CA SER A 388 -21.30 -10.69 -24.30
C SER A 388 -21.08 -9.46 -23.45
N ALA A 389 -21.83 -9.34 -22.34
CA ALA A 389 -21.66 -8.29 -21.34
C ALA A 389 -20.41 -8.49 -20.46
N ALA A 390 -19.67 -9.58 -20.64
CA ALA A 390 -18.43 -9.85 -19.90
C ALA A 390 -17.22 -9.02 -20.39
N PHE A 391 -17.37 -8.27 -21.49
CA PHE A 391 -16.32 -7.49 -22.15
C PHE A 391 -16.76 -6.05 -22.43
N ASP A 392 -15.82 -5.21 -22.85
CA ASP A 392 -16.05 -3.80 -23.19
C ASP A 392 -17.10 -3.63 -24.31
N SER A 393 -17.84 -2.53 -24.26
CA SER A 393 -18.96 -2.25 -25.18
C SER A 393 -18.52 -1.80 -26.58
N LEU A 394 -17.24 -1.44 -26.81
CA LEU A 394 -16.75 -1.06 -28.13
C LEU A 394 -17.00 -2.20 -29.12
N LEU A 395 -17.82 -1.97 -30.14
CA LEU A 395 -18.16 -2.94 -31.17
C LEU A 395 -17.33 -2.72 -32.44
N ALA A 396 -17.22 -1.46 -32.87
CA ALA A 396 -16.52 -1.09 -34.09
C ALA A 396 -15.89 0.30 -33.97
N LYS A 397 -14.79 0.49 -34.68
CA LYS A 397 -14.15 1.78 -34.90
C LYS A 397 -14.40 2.15 -36.36
N VAL A 398 -15.12 3.24 -36.60
CA VAL A 398 -15.29 3.78 -37.95
C VAL A 398 -14.27 4.88 -38.14
N ILE A 399 -13.34 4.70 -39.08
CA ILE A 399 -12.31 5.69 -39.39
C ILE A 399 -12.59 6.25 -40.77
N VAL A 400 -12.76 7.56 -40.87
CA VAL A 400 -12.87 8.27 -42.14
C VAL A 400 -11.64 9.11 -42.38
N HIS A 401 -11.20 9.17 -43.64
CA HIS A 401 -10.06 9.95 -44.09
C HIS A 401 -10.44 10.82 -45.28
N THR A 402 -9.98 12.07 -45.26
CA THR A 402 -10.07 13.01 -46.37
C THR A 402 -8.70 13.59 -46.67
N SER A 403 -8.31 13.65 -47.94
CA SER A 403 -7.04 14.24 -48.37
C SER A 403 -7.02 15.77 -48.30
N GLY A 404 -8.19 16.42 -48.26
CA GLY A 404 -8.33 17.87 -48.10
C GLY A 404 -8.09 18.35 -46.67
N GLU A 405 -7.70 19.62 -46.54
CA GLU A 405 -7.43 20.28 -45.25
C GLU A 405 -8.67 21.02 -44.68
N ALA A 406 -9.85 20.82 -45.27
CA ALA A 406 -11.08 21.41 -44.76
C ALA A 406 -11.70 20.50 -43.68
N TRP A 407 -11.75 20.99 -42.44
CA TRP A 407 -12.39 20.29 -41.31
C TRP A 407 -13.82 19.83 -41.63
N HIS A 408 -14.58 20.62 -42.36
CA HIS A 408 -15.95 20.28 -42.73
C HIS A 408 -16.06 19.01 -43.59
N ASP A 409 -15.06 18.70 -44.43
CA ASP A 409 -15.08 17.55 -45.33
C ASP A 409 -15.02 16.23 -44.55
N VAL A 410 -14.13 16.13 -43.56
CA VAL A 410 -14.00 14.93 -42.72
C VAL A 410 -15.24 14.72 -41.86
N VAL A 411 -15.82 15.80 -41.32
CA VAL A 411 -17.08 15.75 -40.56
C VAL A 411 -18.25 15.28 -41.44
N ALA A 412 -18.34 15.78 -42.67
CA ALA A 412 -19.38 15.37 -43.62
C ALA A 412 -19.22 13.88 -44.01
N LYS A 413 -17.99 13.42 -44.24
CA LYS A 413 -17.71 12.01 -44.54
C LYS A 413 -18.03 11.11 -43.34
N ALA A 414 -17.65 11.50 -42.12
CA ALA A 414 -17.99 10.79 -40.88
C ALA A 414 -19.51 10.65 -40.70
N THR A 415 -20.24 11.76 -40.89
CA THR A 415 -21.70 11.80 -40.80
C THR A 415 -22.34 10.84 -41.80
N ARG A 416 -21.82 10.80 -43.03
CA ARG A 416 -22.32 9.90 -44.06
C ARG A 416 -22.02 8.43 -43.75
N ALA A 417 -20.79 8.10 -43.33
CA ALA A 417 -20.39 6.75 -42.99
C ALA A 417 -21.27 6.17 -41.85
N LEU A 418 -21.57 6.96 -40.82
CA LEU A 418 -22.47 6.52 -39.75
C LEU A 418 -23.91 6.28 -40.21
N ARG A 419 -24.39 6.96 -41.25
CA ARG A 419 -25.74 6.72 -41.80
C ARG A 419 -25.80 5.47 -42.68
N GLU A 420 -24.66 5.06 -43.23
CA GLU A 420 -24.51 3.83 -44.03
C GLU A 420 -24.29 2.60 -43.14
N PHE A 421 -23.80 2.77 -41.91
CA PHE A 421 -23.58 1.68 -40.96
C PHE A 421 -24.91 1.11 -40.46
N ARG A 422 -25.26 -0.10 -40.91
CA ARG A 422 -26.44 -0.82 -40.42
C ARG A 422 -26.05 -1.88 -39.41
N ILE A 423 -26.63 -1.78 -38.22
CA ILE A 423 -26.50 -2.78 -37.15
C ILE A 423 -27.91 -3.03 -36.62
N ASP A 424 -28.40 -4.26 -36.79
CA ASP A 424 -29.70 -4.70 -36.28
C ASP A 424 -29.52 -5.79 -35.21
N GLY A 425 -30.42 -5.84 -34.23
CA GLY A 425 -30.42 -6.84 -33.14
C GLY A 425 -29.65 -6.42 -31.88
N VAL A 426 -28.87 -5.34 -31.93
CA VAL A 426 -28.23 -4.70 -30.77
C VAL A 426 -28.31 -3.18 -30.93
N VAL A 427 -28.68 -2.47 -29.85
CA VAL A 427 -28.73 -1.00 -29.86
C VAL A 427 -27.31 -0.43 -29.74
N THR A 428 -27.02 0.67 -30.42
CA THR A 428 -25.68 1.28 -30.40
C THR A 428 -25.76 2.79 -30.23
N ASN A 429 -24.63 3.42 -29.92
CA ASN A 429 -24.51 4.87 -29.79
C ASN A 429 -24.41 5.64 -31.14
N ILE A 430 -24.73 5.02 -32.29
CA ILE A 430 -24.58 5.66 -33.61
C ILE A 430 -25.41 6.95 -33.72
N SER A 431 -26.66 6.94 -33.26
CA SER A 431 -27.53 8.13 -33.28
C SER A 431 -26.94 9.28 -32.46
N PHE A 432 -26.35 8.95 -31.30
CA PHE A 432 -25.68 9.91 -30.44
C PHE A 432 -24.43 10.50 -31.11
N LEU A 433 -23.59 9.66 -31.75
CA LEU A 433 -22.43 10.15 -32.51
C LEU A 433 -22.86 11.07 -33.66
N GLN A 434 -23.94 10.75 -34.36
CA GLN A 434 -24.51 11.63 -35.40
C GLN A 434 -24.97 12.98 -34.82
N ALA A 435 -25.58 13.00 -33.64
CA ALA A 435 -25.98 14.22 -32.95
C ALA A 435 -24.75 15.09 -32.60
N VAL A 436 -23.66 14.48 -32.12
CA VAL A 436 -22.39 15.18 -31.85
C VAL A 436 -21.82 15.80 -33.13
N LEU A 437 -21.76 15.05 -34.23
CA LEU A 437 -21.25 15.55 -35.52
C LEU A 437 -22.11 16.69 -36.10
N ALA A 438 -23.41 16.67 -35.85
CA ALA A 438 -24.34 17.69 -36.31
C ALA A 438 -24.27 18.99 -35.49
N HIS A 439 -23.76 18.93 -34.25
CA HIS A 439 -23.73 20.09 -33.35
C HIS A 439 -22.91 21.26 -33.92
N PRO A 440 -23.43 22.51 -33.90
CA PRO A 440 -22.74 23.66 -34.52
C PRO A 440 -21.32 23.91 -34.02
N ASP A 441 -21.10 23.73 -32.72
CA ASP A 441 -19.78 23.92 -32.12
C ASP A 441 -18.79 22.82 -32.53
N PHE A 442 -19.23 21.58 -32.72
CA PHE A 442 -18.36 20.53 -33.27
C PHE A 442 -18.00 20.82 -34.73
N ARG A 443 -18.98 21.23 -35.55
CA ARG A 443 -18.76 21.59 -36.96
C ARG A 443 -17.81 22.77 -37.16
N THR A 444 -17.74 23.67 -36.19
CA THR A 444 -16.80 24.81 -36.16
C THR A 444 -15.56 24.55 -35.32
N ASN A 445 -15.40 23.31 -34.80
CA ASN A 445 -14.30 22.88 -33.94
C ASN A 445 -14.11 23.76 -32.68
N ARG A 446 -15.20 24.28 -32.12
CA ARG A 446 -15.26 24.99 -30.83
C ARG A 446 -15.58 23.99 -29.72
N ILE A 447 -14.64 23.11 -29.42
CA ILE A 447 -14.81 21.99 -28.51
C ILE A 447 -13.82 22.05 -27.34
N ALA A 448 -14.19 21.43 -26.23
CA ALA A 448 -13.37 21.20 -25.05
C ALA A 448 -13.74 19.85 -24.43
N THR A 449 -12.95 19.37 -23.47
CA THR A 449 -13.13 18.05 -22.84
C THR A 449 -14.45 17.86 -22.10
N ASP A 450 -15.16 18.95 -21.76
CA ASP A 450 -16.49 18.95 -21.15
C ASP A 450 -17.63 19.14 -22.18
N PHE A 451 -17.32 19.12 -23.49
CA PHE A 451 -18.28 19.40 -24.57
C PHE A 451 -19.54 18.52 -24.50
N ILE A 452 -19.37 17.20 -24.32
CA ILE A 452 -20.50 16.28 -24.22
C ILE A 452 -21.28 16.55 -22.94
N ASP A 453 -20.59 16.64 -21.80
CA ASP A 453 -21.21 16.81 -20.48
C ASP A 453 -22.05 18.11 -20.44
N ARG A 454 -21.57 19.19 -21.09
CA ARG A 454 -22.28 20.47 -21.16
C ARG A 454 -23.48 20.48 -22.12
N ASN A 455 -23.53 19.55 -23.07
CA ASN A 455 -24.58 19.51 -24.11
C ASN A 455 -25.44 18.24 -24.05
N ILE A 456 -25.32 17.41 -23.01
CA ILE A 456 -25.87 16.04 -22.98
C ILE A 456 -27.37 15.98 -23.28
N ALA A 457 -28.18 16.79 -22.60
CA ALA A 457 -29.63 16.81 -22.78
C ALA A 457 -30.03 17.11 -24.24
N LYS A 458 -29.36 18.10 -24.87
CA LYS A 458 -29.60 18.48 -26.27
C LYS A 458 -29.11 17.40 -27.24
N LEU A 459 -28.02 16.72 -26.92
CA LEU A 459 -27.46 15.67 -27.77
C LEU A 459 -28.33 14.40 -27.73
N VAL A 460 -28.89 14.05 -26.57
CA VAL A 460 -29.83 12.95 -26.41
C VAL A 460 -31.14 13.25 -27.14
N GLU A 461 -31.71 14.45 -26.93
CA GLU A 461 -32.90 14.90 -27.67
C GLU A 461 -32.69 14.89 -29.20
N ALA A 462 -31.53 15.36 -29.66
CA ALA A 462 -31.19 15.34 -31.09
C ALA A 462 -30.92 13.93 -31.63
N ALA A 463 -30.49 12.97 -30.79
CA ALA A 463 -30.27 11.58 -31.18
C ALA A 463 -31.60 10.86 -31.49
N ASP A 464 -32.70 11.23 -30.82
CA ASP A 464 -34.04 10.72 -31.12
C ASP A 464 -34.56 11.22 -32.49
N GLY A 465 -34.09 12.39 -32.92
CA GLY A 465 -34.35 12.97 -34.25
C GLY A 465 -33.35 12.56 -35.34
N ALA A 466 -32.61 11.46 -35.17
CA ALA A 466 -31.48 11.09 -36.02
C ALA A 466 -31.78 11.12 -37.53
N ALA A 467 -30.76 11.49 -38.31
CA ALA A 467 -30.88 11.64 -39.76
C ALA A 467 -31.26 10.31 -40.43
N LYS A 468 -32.12 10.39 -41.45
CA LYS A 468 -32.61 9.21 -42.20
C LYS A 468 -31.45 8.27 -42.61
N PRO A 469 -31.52 6.97 -42.29
CA PRO A 469 -30.47 6.02 -42.65
C PRO A 469 -30.30 5.90 -44.18
N LEU A 470 -29.11 5.46 -44.61
CA LEU A 470 -28.72 5.29 -46.01
C LEU A 470 -28.58 3.81 -46.41
N TYR A 471 -29.50 2.98 -45.94
CA TYR A 471 -29.62 1.58 -46.31
C TYR A 471 -31.07 1.24 -46.61
N PHE A 472 -31.31 0.15 -47.35
CA PHE A 472 -32.66 -0.35 -47.56
C PHE A 472 -33.18 -0.91 -46.24
N ALA A 473 -34.10 -0.19 -45.60
CA ALA A 473 -34.97 -0.82 -44.62
C ALA A 473 -35.60 -2.03 -45.29
N ALA A 474 -35.61 -3.19 -44.62
CA ALA A 474 -36.21 -4.37 -45.20
C ALA A 474 -37.64 -4.02 -45.64
N ALA A 475 -37.94 -4.24 -46.93
CA ALA A 475 -39.34 -4.31 -47.36
C ALA A 475 -40.01 -5.31 -46.43
N GLU A 476 -41.21 -4.98 -45.92
CA GLU A 476 -42.06 -5.96 -45.25
C GLU A 476 -42.10 -7.20 -46.14
N ARG A 477 -41.33 -8.23 -45.77
CA ARG A 477 -41.29 -9.48 -46.51
C ARG A 477 -42.58 -10.20 -46.15
N SER A 478 -43.59 -10.00 -46.98
CA SER A 478 -44.67 -10.95 -47.17
C SER A 478 -44.05 -12.29 -47.59
N GLY A 479 -44.07 -13.26 -46.67
CA GLY A 479 -44.01 -14.70 -46.94
C GLY A 479 -42.67 -15.27 -47.42
N HIS A 480 -41.83 -15.71 -46.49
CA HIS A 480 -41.38 -17.12 -46.48
C HIS A 480 -40.92 -17.53 -45.09
N ASP A 481 -41.43 -18.68 -44.67
CA ASP A 481 -41.30 -19.30 -43.37
C ASP A 481 -39.83 -19.52 -42.98
N THR A 482 -39.36 -18.74 -42.02
CA THR A 482 -38.60 -19.30 -40.91
C THR A 482 -39.48 -19.10 -39.69
N GLU A 483 -40.01 -20.22 -39.20
CA GLU A 483 -40.84 -20.27 -37.99
C GLU A 483 -40.24 -19.33 -36.93
N PRO A 484 -41.00 -18.33 -36.45
CA PRO A 484 -40.63 -17.69 -35.22
C PRO A 484 -40.72 -18.79 -34.18
N GLN A 485 -39.59 -19.12 -33.56
CA GLN A 485 -39.61 -19.87 -32.32
C GLN A 485 -40.18 -18.92 -31.24
N VAL A 486 -41.51 -18.86 -31.28
CA VAL A 486 -42.46 -18.50 -30.23
C VAL A 486 -42.20 -17.17 -29.53
N ALA A 487 -42.45 -16.06 -30.24
CA ALA A 487 -43.17 -14.97 -29.60
C ALA A 487 -44.58 -15.50 -29.33
N GLN A 488 -44.78 -16.08 -28.16
CA GLN A 488 -46.10 -16.47 -27.67
C GLN A 488 -46.99 -15.24 -27.76
N ALA A 489 -48.04 -15.31 -28.58
CA ALA A 489 -49.14 -14.35 -28.53
C ALA A 489 -49.52 -14.17 -27.06
N VAL A 490 -49.42 -12.93 -26.56
CA VAL A 490 -49.94 -12.58 -25.25
C VAL A 490 -51.39 -13.09 -25.23
N PRO A 491 -51.77 -14.01 -24.33
CA PRO A 491 -53.14 -14.50 -24.26
C PRO A 491 -54.10 -13.30 -24.16
N GLU A 492 -55.20 -13.32 -24.90
CA GLU A 492 -56.15 -12.21 -24.95
C GLU A 492 -56.64 -11.86 -23.53
N GLY A 493 -56.30 -10.66 -23.04
CA GLY A 493 -56.60 -10.22 -21.66
C GLY A 493 -55.48 -10.42 -20.63
N ALA A 494 -54.30 -10.92 -21.01
CA ALA A 494 -53.15 -11.11 -20.11
C ALA A 494 -52.16 -9.93 -20.10
N LEU A 495 -51.62 -9.60 -18.92
CA LEU A 495 -50.49 -8.70 -18.69
C LEU A 495 -49.18 -9.48 -18.78
N MET A 496 -48.18 -8.90 -19.43
CA MET A 496 -46.83 -9.45 -19.53
C MET A 496 -45.99 -8.99 -18.34
N VAL A 497 -45.35 -9.93 -17.64
CA VAL A 497 -44.30 -9.63 -16.66
C VAL A 497 -42.96 -9.79 -17.37
N ALA A 498 -42.31 -8.65 -17.64
CA ALA A 498 -41.07 -8.59 -18.40
C ALA A 498 -39.83 -8.57 -17.49
N ALA A 499 -38.69 -8.98 -18.03
CA ALA A 499 -37.40 -8.81 -17.38
C ALA A 499 -37.05 -7.31 -17.25
N PRO A 500 -36.89 -6.77 -16.02
CA PRO A 500 -36.65 -5.35 -15.80
C PRO A 500 -35.25 -4.90 -16.26
N LEU A 501 -34.35 -5.84 -16.56
CA LEU A 501 -33.00 -5.62 -17.04
C LEU A 501 -32.48 -6.89 -17.70
N GLN A 502 -31.40 -6.77 -18.48
CA GLN A 502 -30.70 -7.94 -19.02
C GLN A 502 -30.02 -8.71 -17.88
N GLY A 503 -30.32 -10.00 -17.76
CA GLY A 503 -29.72 -10.88 -16.76
C GLY A 503 -30.18 -12.32 -16.88
N THR A 504 -29.59 -13.20 -16.08
CA THR A 504 -29.96 -14.63 -16.06
C THR A 504 -30.97 -14.90 -14.96
N ILE A 505 -32.09 -15.55 -15.28
CA ILE A 505 -33.05 -16.01 -14.27
C ILE A 505 -32.33 -17.01 -13.35
N VAL A 506 -32.24 -16.66 -12.07
CA VAL A 506 -31.69 -17.52 -11.03
C VAL A 506 -32.75 -18.52 -10.59
N THR A 507 -33.96 -18.02 -10.30
CA THR A 507 -35.10 -18.83 -9.85
C THR A 507 -36.44 -18.17 -10.21
N ILE A 508 -37.43 -18.98 -10.61
CA ILE A 508 -38.85 -18.58 -10.69
C ILE A 508 -39.60 -19.15 -9.49
N GLN A 509 -40.35 -18.30 -8.77
CA GLN A 509 -40.99 -18.66 -7.50
C GLN A 509 -42.49 -18.98 -7.61
N VAL A 510 -43.07 -18.82 -8.80
CA VAL A 510 -44.50 -19.03 -9.04
C VAL A 510 -44.74 -20.10 -10.10
N LYS A 511 -45.91 -20.72 -10.09
CA LYS A 511 -46.30 -21.76 -11.07
C LYS A 511 -47.45 -21.28 -11.95
N GLU A 512 -47.57 -21.88 -13.14
CA GLU A 512 -48.75 -21.69 -13.99
C GLU A 512 -50.02 -22.10 -13.22
N GLY A 513 -51.06 -21.27 -13.30
CA GLY A 513 -52.32 -21.38 -12.56
C GLY A 513 -52.35 -20.70 -11.18
N GLU A 514 -51.21 -20.25 -10.67
CA GLU A 514 -51.10 -19.65 -9.32
C GLU A 514 -51.64 -18.21 -9.27
N ILE A 515 -52.36 -17.86 -8.21
CA ILE A 515 -52.83 -16.47 -7.99
C ILE A 515 -51.74 -15.71 -7.24
N VAL A 516 -51.23 -14.65 -7.86
CA VAL A 516 -50.22 -13.75 -7.29
C VAL A 516 -50.86 -12.42 -6.89
N ARG A 517 -50.31 -11.78 -5.86
CA ARG A 517 -50.78 -10.48 -5.34
C ARG A 517 -49.86 -9.34 -5.81
N PRO A 518 -50.34 -8.08 -5.87
CA PRO A 518 -49.44 -6.94 -6.08
C PRO A 518 -48.32 -6.94 -5.04
N GLY A 519 -47.08 -6.72 -5.47
CA GLY A 519 -45.87 -6.75 -4.65
C GLY A 519 -45.33 -8.15 -4.32
N GLN A 520 -45.96 -9.23 -4.77
CA GLN A 520 -45.44 -10.60 -4.58
C GLN A 520 -44.25 -10.87 -5.51
N GLN A 521 -43.20 -11.50 -4.99
CA GLN A 521 -42.05 -11.91 -5.79
C GLN A 521 -42.40 -13.02 -6.77
N LEU A 522 -42.00 -12.84 -8.04
CA LEU A 522 -42.29 -13.74 -9.15
C LEU A 522 -41.03 -14.50 -9.62
N ALA A 523 -39.89 -13.80 -9.74
CA ALA A 523 -38.62 -14.36 -10.20
C ALA A 523 -37.41 -13.59 -9.64
N VAL A 524 -36.22 -14.18 -9.72
CA VAL A 524 -34.93 -13.56 -9.39
C VAL A 524 -34.06 -13.56 -10.65
N ILE A 525 -33.45 -12.42 -10.98
CA ILE A 525 -32.55 -12.25 -12.13
C ILE A 525 -31.17 -11.81 -11.65
N GLU A 526 -30.11 -12.50 -12.05
CA GLU A 526 -28.72 -12.11 -11.83
C GLU A 526 -28.21 -11.26 -12.99
N SER A 527 -27.75 -10.05 -12.69
CA SER A 527 -27.06 -9.18 -13.64
C SER A 527 -25.90 -8.46 -12.96
N MET A 528 -24.77 -8.34 -13.65
CA MET A 528 -23.59 -7.65 -13.13
C MET A 528 -23.15 -8.11 -11.72
N LYS A 529 -23.33 -9.41 -11.40
CA LYS A 529 -23.06 -10.04 -10.10
C LYS A 529 -23.97 -9.60 -8.95
N MET A 530 -25.15 -9.04 -9.26
CA MET A 530 -26.18 -8.72 -8.28
C MET A 530 -27.49 -9.39 -8.66
N GLU A 531 -28.23 -9.86 -7.66
CA GLU A 531 -29.58 -10.40 -7.84
C GLU A 531 -30.61 -9.27 -7.79
N HIS A 532 -31.55 -9.30 -8.73
CA HIS A 532 -32.65 -8.37 -8.87
C HIS A 532 -33.97 -9.13 -8.75
N LEU A 533 -34.83 -8.69 -7.84
CA LEU A 533 -36.15 -9.28 -7.63
C LEU A 533 -37.14 -8.76 -8.67
N VAL A 534 -37.87 -9.67 -9.31
CA VAL A 534 -39.00 -9.35 -10.19
C VAL A 534 -40.28 -9.52 -9.38
N MET A 535 -41.00 -8.42 -9.17
CA MET A 535 -42.23 -8.36 -8.36
C MET A 535 -43.46 -8.22 -9.26
N ALA A 536 -44.61 -8.73 -8.82
CA ALA A 536 -45.88 -8.53 -9.50
C ALA A 536 -46.39 -7.10 -9.30
N GLU A 537 -46.52 -6.30 -10.37
CA GLU A 537 -47.07 -4.93 -10.26
C GLU A 537 -48.57 -4.94 -9.93
N GLN A 538 -49.30 -5.98 -10.35
CA GLN A 538 -50.73 -6.15 -10.10
C GLN A 538 -51.03 -7.61 -9.71
N GLY A 539 -52.11 -7.83 -8.96
CA GLY A 539 -52.63 -9.15 -8.66
C GLY A 539 -53.26 -9.82 -9.87
N GLY A 540 -53.05 -11.12 -10.01
CA GLY A 540 -53.52 -11.85 -11.17
C GLY A 540 -53.23 -13.34 -11.07
N ARG A 541 -53.76 -14.12 -12.01
CA ARG A 541 -53.45 -15.55 -12.16
C ARG A 541 -52.32 -15.72 -13.15
N VAL A 542 -51.24 -16.42 -12.78
CA VAL A 542 -50.13 -16.78 -13.68
C VAL A 542 -50.68 -17.70 -14.76
N MET A 543 -50.78 -17.19 -15.98
CA MET A 543 -51.30 -17.93 -17.12
C MET A 543 -50.26 -18.88 -17.69
N LYS A 544 -49.02 -18.39 -17.81
CA LYS A 544 -47.95 -19.10 -18.50
C LYS A 544 -46.57 -18.60 -18.11
N LEU A 545 -45.63 -19.51 -17.88
CA LEU A 545 -44.21 -19.21 -17.69
C LEU A 545 -43.52 -19.28 -19.06
N VAL A 546 -42.82 -18.21 -19.45
CA VAL A 546 -42.21 -18.08 -20.77
C VAL A 546 -40.72 -18.40 -20.74
N ALA A 547 -40.08 -18.19 -19.60
CA ALA A 547 -38.67 -18.52 -19.35
C ALA A 547 -38.52 -19.41 -18.11
N GLY A 548 -37.36 -20.06 -17.95
CA GLY A 548 -37.06 -20.95 -16.81
C GLY A 548 -35.71 -20.62 -16.17
N ASP A 549 -35.37 -21.32 -15.10
CA ASP A 549 -34.10 -21.14 -14.38
C ASP A 549 -32.88 -21.32 -15.31
N GLY A 550 -31.88 -20.46 -15.17
CA GLY A 550 -30.66 -20.45 -15.98
C GLY A 550 -30.79 -19.77 -17.35
N VAL A 551 -31.98 -19.30 -17.74
CA VAL A 551 -32.19 -18.59 -19.01
C VAL A 551 -31.75 -17.13 -18.87
N THR A 552 -30.84 -16.68 -19.74
CA THR A 552 -30.50 -15.26 -19.89
C THR A 552 -31.57 -14.56 -20.70
N LEU A 553 -32.25 -13.61 -20.07
CA LEU A 553 -33.23 -12.73 -20.71
C LEU A 553 -32.62 -11.35 -20.99
N LEU A 554 -33.06 -10.74 -22.08
CA LEU A 554 -32.83 -9.33 -22.37
C LEU A 554 -33.86 -8.46 -21.65
N HIS A 555 -33.54 -7.18 -21.47
CA HIS A 555 -34.51 -6.22 -20.94
C HIS A 555 -35.79 -6.20 -21.80
N GLY A 556 -36.95 -6.34 -21.16
CA GLY A 556 -38.25 -6.36 -21.83
C GLY A 556 -38.72 -7.73 -22.32
N GLU A 557 -37.89 -8.79 -22.26
CA GLU A 557 -38.34 -10.13 -22.63
C GLU A 557 -39.32 -10.71 -21.59
N PRO A 558 -40.37 -11.42 -22.03
CA PRO A 558 -41.38 -11.97 -21.13
C PRO A 558 -40.80 -13.07 -20.24
N ILE A 559 -40.99 -12.91 -18.93
CA ILE A 559 -40.75 -13.97 -17.94
C ILE A 559 -41.99 -14.85 -17.82
N LEU A 560 -43.17 -14.23 -17.67
CA LEU A 560 -44.46 -14.89 -17.53
C LEU A 560 -45.62 -13.98 -17.96
N TYR A 561 -46.80 -14.56 -18.16
CA TYR A 561 -48.06 -13.84 -18.43
C TYR A 561 -49.03 -13.98 -17.24
N LEU A 562 -49.73 -12.90 -16.90
CA LEU A 562 -50.72 -12.80 -15.81
C LEU A 562 -52.10 -12.45 -16.36
N GLU A 563 -53.15 -13.17 -15.98
CA GLU A 563 -54.55 -12.72 -16.12
C GLU A 563 -54.89 -11.78 -14.95
N PRO A 564 -55.22 -10.50 -15.18
CA PRO A 564 -55.52 -9.55 -14.10
C PRO A 564 -56.74 -9.99 -13.30
N LEU A 565 -56.62 -10.00 -11.97
CA LEU A 565 -57.73 -10.27 -11.06
C LEU A 565 -57.78 -9.18 -9.98
N ASP A 566 -58.99 -8.74 -9.63
CA ASP A 566 -59.21 -7.78 -8.55
C ASP A 566 -59.05 -8.50 -7.20
N VAL A 567 -57.80 -8.68 -6.78
CA VAL A 567 -57.43 -9.32 -5.51
C VAL A 567 -57.27 -8.23 -4.47
N ALA A 568 -58.15 -8.22 -3.45
CA ALA A 568 -58.15 -7.21 -2.40
C ALA A 568 -56.76 -7.07 -1.76
N ALA A 569 -56.24 -5.85 -1.76
CA ALA A 569 -55.05 -5.46 -1.02
C ALA A 569 -55.42 -5.34 0.46
N ASP A 570 -55.48 -6.46 1.17
CA ASP A 570 -55.52 -6.42 2.63
C ASP A 570 -54.19 -5.83 3.13
N SER A 571 -54.31 -4.72 3.85
CA SER A 571 -53.21 -4.01 4.48
C SER A 571 -52.62 -4.86 5.60
N ALA A 572 -51.64 -5.67 5.24
CA ALA A 572 -50.49 -5.95 6.07
C ALA A 572 -49.31 -6.08 5.13
N ALA A 573 -48.61 -4.96 4.92
CA ALA A 573 -47.17 -5.04 4.99
C ALA A 573 -46.84 -5.65 6.37
N ALA A 574 -46.86 -6.97 6.45
CA ALA A 574 -45.89 -7.60 7.30
C ALA A 574 -44.57 -7.19 6.65
N GLU A 575 -43.93 -6.15 7.20
CA GLU A 575 -42.51 -6.31 7.49
C GLU A 575 -42.43 -7.76 7.98
N ALA A 576 -41.93 -8.67 7.13
CA ALA A 576 -41.51 -9.96 7.62
C ALA A 576 -40.58 -9.56 8.74
N ASP A 577 -41.04 -9.74 9.99
CA ASP A 577 -40.32 -9.37 11.19
C ASP A 577 -38.97 -10.06 10.99
N ILE A 578 -37.96 -9.29 10.55
CA ILE A 578 -36.68 -9.86 10.17
C ILE A 578 -36.15 -10.24 11.52
N ASP A 579 -36.27 -11.52 11.84
CA ASP A 579 -35.71 -12.08 13.03
C ASP A 579 -34.20 -11.85 12.95
N LEU A 580 -33.75 -10.76 13.59
CA LEU A 580 -32.34 -10.37 13.62
C LEU A 580 -31.51 -11.44 14.36
N ASP A 581 -32.17 -12.32 15.12
CA ASP A 581 -31.58 -13.46 15.78
C ASP A 581 -31.59 -14.74 14.91
N HIS A 582 -32.22 -14.71 13.71
CA HIS A 582 -32.18 -15.83 12.76
C HIS A 582 -30.78 -15.98 12.16
N ILE A 583 -30.05 -16.99 12.65
CA ILE A 583 -28.74 -17.34 12.13
C ILE A 583 -28.89 -18.16 10.83
N ARG A 584 -28.53 -17.54 9.71
CA ARG A 584 -28.50 -18.20 8.40
C ARG A 584 -27.49 -19.37 8.37
N PRO A 585 -27.70 -20.40 7.53
CA PRO A 585 -26.80 -21.56 7.46
C PRO A 585 -25.32 -21.24 7.18
N ASP A 586 -25.04 -20.26 6.32
CA ASP A 586 -23.68 -19.78 6.00
C ASP A 586 -23.01 -19.09 7.20
N LEU A 587 -23.77 -18.26 7.92
CA LEU A 587 -23.33 -17.62 9.16
C LEU A 587 -23.14 -18.65 10.28
N ALA A 588 -24.02 -19.64 10.39
CA ALA A 588 -23.89 -20.74 11.34
C ALA A 588 -22.59 -21.53 11.10
N GLU A 589 -22.24 -21.81 9.84
CA GLU A 589 -20.95 -22.45 9.50
C GLU A 589 -19.76 -21.59 9.92
N LEU A 590 -19.80 -20.27 9.64
CA LEU A 590 -18.75 -19.35 10.06
C LEU A 590 -18.58 -19.33 11.59
N ILE A 591 -19.70 -19.18 12.32
CA ILE A 591 -19.72 -19.18 13.79
C ILE A 591 -19.13 -20.48 14.33
N ALA A 592 -19.53 -21.63 13.78
CA ALA A 592 -19.00 -22.93 14.19
C ALA A 592 -17.49 -23.05 13.92
N ARG A 593 -17.01 -22.59 12.75
CA ARG A 593 -15.57 -22.60 12.43
C ARG A 593 -14.76 -21.67 13.32
N GLN A 594 -15.27 -20.48 13.64
CA GLN A 594 -14.62 -19.54 14.55
C GLN A 594 -14.61 -20.06 15.98
N ALA A 595 -15.71 -20.68 16.43
CA ALA A 595 -15.83 -21.27 17.76
C ALA A 595 -14.71 -22.28 18.04
N ASN A 596 -14.34 -23.11 17.06
CA ASN A 596 -13.23 -24.08 17.17
C ASN A 596 -11.86 -23.45 17.45
N THR A 597 -11.69 -22.16 17.18
CA THR A 597 -10.42 -21.45 17.40
C THR A 597 -10.30 -20.87 18.81
N LEU A 598 -11.41 -20.81 19.56
CA LEU A 598 -11.51 -20.21 20.90
C LEU A 598 -11.19 -21.25 21.98
N ASP A 599 -10.62 -20.78 23.09
CA ASP A 599 -10.21 -21.64 24.22
C ASP A 599 -11.38 -22.44 24.81
N ALA A 600 -12.58 -21.85 24.84
CA ALA A 600 -13.80 -22.51 25.33
C ALA A 600 -14.10 -23.83 24.60
N ASN A 601 -13.71 -23.96 23.33
CA ASN A 601 -13.92 -25.17 22.52
C ASN A 601 -12.63 -25.99 22.34
N ARG A 602 -11.57 -25.69 23.11
CA ARG A 602 -10.28 -26.38 23.07
C ARG A 602 -9.81 -26.84 24.47
N PRO A 603 -10.67 -27.45 25.31
CA PRO A 603 -10.38 -27.73 26.72
C PRO A 603 -9.11 -28.56 26.93
N ALA A 604 -8.84 -29.55 26.07
CA ALA A 604 -7.62 -30.37 26.16
C ALA A 604 -6.33 -29.58 25.89
N SER A 605 -6.37 -28.54 25.05
CA SER A 605 -5.21 -27.66 24.86
C SER A 605 -5.03 -26.69 26.03
N VAL A 606 -6.13 -26.18 26.57
CA VAL A 606 -6.13 -25.31 27.76
C VAL A 606 -5.57 -26.07 28.96
N GLU A 607 -6.05 -27.28 29.23
CA GLU A 607 -5.58 -28.14 30.32
C GLU A 607 -4.08 -28.44 30.20
N ARG A 608 -3.57 -28.74 28.99
CA ARG A 608 -2.14 -28.93 28.76
C ARG A 608 -1.30 -27.69 29.10
N ARG A 609 -1.79 -26.47 28.85
CA ARG A 609 -1.12 -25.22 29.26
C ARG A 609 -1.17 -25.00 30.77
N ARG A 610 -2.28 -25.33 31.42
CA ARG A 610 -2.39 -25.24 32.87
C ARG A 610 -1.42 -26.16 33.61
N ASN A 611 -1.12 -27.33 33.05
CA ASN A 611 -0.14 -28.25 33.61
C ASN A 611 1.30 -27.68 33.64
N THR A 612 1.61 -26.69 32.79
CA THR A 612 2.89 -25.96 32.83
C THR A 612 2.80 -24.64 33.59
N ASN A 613 1.68 -24.38 34.29
CA ASN A 613 1.35 -23.12 34.95
C ASN A 613 1.42 -21.91 34.00
N GLN A 614 1.06 -22.11 32.73
CA GLN A 614 1.08 -21.08 31.70
C GLN A 614 -0.32 -20.75 31.21
N ARG A 615 -0.44 -19.55 30.66
CA ARG A 615 -1.63 -19.01 30.01
C ARG A 615 -1.69 -19.45 28.55
N THR A 616 -2.86 -19.34 27.95
CA THR A 616 -2.99 -19.52 26.50
C THR A 616 -2.59 -18.24 25.77
N ALA A 617 -2.29 -18.34 24.47
CA ALA A 617 -2.02 -17.17 23.65
C ALA A 617 -3.19 -16.16 23.69
N ARG A 618 -4.44 -16.64 23.69
CA ARG A 618 -5.63 -15.77 23.72
C ARG A 618 -5.82 -15.07 25.06
N GLU A 619 -5.49 -15.71 26.17
CA GLU A 619 -5.53 -15.09 27.50
C GLU A 619 -4.50 -13.97 27.66
N ASN A 620 -3.30 -14.18 27.13
CA ASN A 620 -2.25 -13.15 27.10
C ASN A 620 -2.67 -11.96 26.22
N VAL A 621 -3.24 -12.23 25.04
CA VAL A 621 -3.77 -11.17 24.16
C VAL A 621 -4.92 -10.42 24.86
N ALA A 622 -5.87 -11.13 25.47
CA ALA A 622 -7.02 -10.52 26.12
C ALA A 622 -6.64 -9.63 27.31
N GLN A 623 -5.59 -9.95 28.07
CA GLN A 623 -5.12 -9.05 29.14
C GLN A 623 -4.35 -7.84 28.58
N LEU A 624 -3.62 -8.02 27.47
CA LEU A 624 -2.79 -6.95 26.90
C LEU A 624 -3.64 -5.80 26.36
N VAL A 625 -4.67 -6.15 25.61
CA VAL A 625 -5.49 -5.23 24.82
C VAL A 625 -6.65 -4.66 25.63
N ASP A 626 -7.14 -3.48 25.24
CA ASP A 626 -8.35 -2.92 25.84
C ASP A 626 -9.57 -3.77 25.45
N ASP A 627 -10.53 -3.91 26.36
CA ASP A 627 -11.71 -4.77 26.19
C ASP A 627 -12.46 -4.48 24.88
N GLY A 628 -12.72 -5.52 24.10
CA GLY A 628 -13.45 -5.44 22.82
C GLY A 628 -12.65 -4.80 21.67
N SER A 629 -11.39 -4.43 21.85
CA SER A 629 -10.59 -3.76 20.82
C SER A 629 -9.90 -4.70 19.82
N PHE A 630 -9.69 -5.98 20.18
CA PHE A 630 -8.90 -6.91 19.37
C PHE A 630 -9.66 -7.40 18.14
N MET A 631 -9.19 -7.00 16.96
CA MET A 631 -9.67 -7.47 15.67
C MET A 631 -8.69 -8.49 15.10
N GLU A 632 -9.01 -9.78 15.26
CA GLU A 632 -8.15 -10.88 14.85
C GLU A 632 -8.10 -11.07 13.32
N TYR A 633 -6.90 -11.27 12.79
CA TYR A 633 -6.65 -11.55 11.37
C TYR A 633 -6.38 -13.04 11.15
N GLY A 634 -7.09 -13.64 10.19
CA GLY A 634 -6.83 -14.99 9.72
C GLY A 634 -7.03 -16.07 10.79
N SER A 635 -8.03 -15.90 11.67
CA SER A 635 -8.37 -16.88 12.72
C SER A 635 -8.67 -18.28 12.15
N LEU A 636 -9.26 -18.33 10.95
CA LEU A 636 -9.59 -19.58 10.24
C LEU A 636 -8.43 -20.19 9.42
N ALA A 637 -7.22 -19.60 9.50
CA ALA A 637 -6.07 -20.19 8.83
C ALA A 637 -5.73 -21.57 9.43
N ILE A 638 -5.29 -22.49 8.60
CA ILE A 638 -4.88 -23.85 8.98
C ILE A 638 -3.50 -24.15 8.42
N ALA A 639 -2.78 -25.09 9.04
CA ALA A 639 -1.44 -25.44 8.62
C ALA A 639 -1.41 -25.97 7.16
N ALA A 640 -0.33 -25.66 6.45
CA ALA A 640 -0.10 -26.02 5.05
C ALA A 640 0.25 -27.52 4.86
N GLN A 641 -0.66 -28.41 5.25
CA GLN A 641 -0.42 -29.83 5.46
C GLN A 641 -1.45 -30.73 4.77
N ARG A 642 -2.17 -30.25 3.76
CA ARG A 642 -3.29 -30.95 3.11
C ARG A 642 -2.88 -32.24 2.42
N ARG A 643 -1.61 -32.40 2.03
CA ARG A 643 -1.12 -33.66 1.44
C ARG A 643 -0.85 -34.76 2.49
N ARG A 644 -0.81 -34.41 3.78
CA ARG A 644 -0.47 -35.35 4.88
C ARG A 644 -1.57 -35.52 5.93
N ARG A 645 -2.52 -34.59 6.01
CA ARG A 645 -3.61 -34.60 6.99
C ARG A 645 -4.94 -34.27 6.32
N LYS A 646 -6.03 -34.83 6.82
CA LYS A 646 -7.39 -34.54 6.36
C LYS A 646 -7.78 -33.11 6.75
N LEU A 647 -8.67 -32.50 5.97
CA LEU A 647 -9.10 -31.12 6.19
C LEU A 647 -9.73 -30.91 7.57
N ASP A 648 -10.61 -31.80 8.01
CA ASP A 648 -11.28 -31.68 9.32
C ASP A 648 -10.29 -31.76 10.50
N ASP A 649 -9.26 -32.60 10.37
CA ASP A 649 -8.16 -32.67 11.34
C ASP A 649 -7.39 -31.34 11.40
N LEU A 650 -7.11 -30.74 10.24
CA LEU A 650 -6.43 -29.45 10.16
C LEU A 650 -7.27 -28.31 10.75
N ILE A 651 -8.57 -28.27 10.45
CA ILE A 651 -9.49 -27.29 11.02
C ILE A 651 -9.51 -27.39 12.55
N LYS A 652 -9.57 -28.62 13.08
CA LYS A 652 -9.64 -28.86 14.53
C LYS A 652 -8.32 -28.61 15.25
N ASN A 653 -7.20 -29.08 14.69
CA ASN A 653 -5.93 -29.20 15.40
C ASN A 653 -4.88 -28.16 14.98
N THR A 654 -5.16 -27.35 13.95
CA THR A 654 -4.26 -26.26 13.52
C THR A 654 -4.95 -24.90 13.44
N PRO A 655 -5.77 -24.51 14.44
CA PRO A 655 -6.47 -23.23 14.41
C PRO A 655 -5.47 -22.07 14.30
N ALA A 656 -5.82 -21.08 13.47
CA ALA A 656 -5.01 -19.91 13.17
C ALA A 656 -3.57 -20.22 12.66
N ASP A 657 -3.29 -21.47 12.25
CA ASP A 657 -1.94 -22.02 12.03
C ASP A 657 -0.96 -21.74 13.20
N GLY A 658 -1.49 -21.73 14.43
CA GLY A 658 -0.69 -21.50 15.64
C GLY A 658 -0.19 -20.07 15.83
N LEU A 659 -0.82 -19.07 15.18
CA LEU A 659 -0.49 -17.66 15.34
C LEU A 659 -1.76 -16.82 15.50
N VAL A 660 -2.03 -16.37 16.72
CA VAL A 660 -3.10 -15.42 17.02
C VAL A 660 -2.54 -14.02 16.78
N MET A 661 -3.14 -13.24 15.89
CA MET A 661 -2.62 -11.92 15.57
C MET A 661 -3.74 -10.98 15.11
N GLY A 662 -3.52 -9.68 15.25
CA GLY A 662 -4.50 -8.69 14.85
C GLY A 662 -4.11 -7.28 15.24
N VAL A 663 -5.04 -6.36 15.04
CA VAL A 663 -4.93 -4.97 15.53
C VAL A 663 -5.78 -4.81 16.78
N ALA A 664 -5.36 -3.93 17.68
CA ALA A 664 -6.05 -3.64 18.93
C ALA A 664 -5.73 -2.22 19.41
N THR A 665 -6.26 -1.88 20.58
CA THR A 665 -5.72 -0.79 21.38
C THR A 665 -5.13 -1.31 22.69
N VAL A 666 -4.11 -0.62 23.20
CA VAL A 666 -3.48 -0.84 24.51
C VAL A 666 -3.38 0.51 25.20
N ASN A 667 -3.87 0.64 26.44
CA ASN A 667 -3.90 1.88 27.21
C ASN A 667 -4.78 2.99 26.57
N ALA A 668 -5.83 2.66 25.81
CA ALA A 668 -6.69 3.67 25.19
C ALA A 668 -7.36 4.60 26.21
N GLU A 669 -7.60 4.14 27.44
CA GLU A 669 -8.11 4.98 28.53
C GLU A 669 -7.18 6.19 28.82
N LYS A 670 -5.85 6.00 28.68
CA LYS A 670 -4.85 7.03 29.00
C LYS A 670 -4.50 7.91 27.81
N PHE A 671 -4.54 7.37 26.58
CA PHE A 671 -3.99 8.02 25.39
C PHE A 671 -5.00 8.17 24.24
N GLY A 672 -6.25 7.79 24.46
CA GLY A 672 -7.29 7.74 23.44
C GLY A 672 -7.13 6.57 22.47
N PRO A 673 -8.15 6.31 21.62
CA PRO A 673 -8.15 5.18 20.71
C PRO A 673 -7.06 5.26 19.63
N GLU A 674 -6.58 6.46 19.29
CA GLU A 674 -5.50 6.63 18.31
C GLU A 674 -4.12 6.40 18.90
N GLY A 675 -3.84 6.98 20.08
CA GLY A 675 -2.58 6.76 20.81
C GLY A 675 -2.46 5.34 21.37
N GLY A 676 -3.59 4.65 21.55
CA GLY A 676 -3.64 3.26 21.99
C GLY A 676 -3.35 2.21 20.90
N ARG A 677 -3.35 2.57 19.61
CA ARG A 677 -3.28 1.58 18.51
C ARG A 677 -2.04 0.68 18.62
N CYS A 678 -2.23 -0.62 18.48
CA CYS A 678 -1.17 -1.61 18.55
C CYS A 678 -1.47 -2.82 17.66
N ILE A 679 -0.44 -3.44 17.12
CA ILE A 679 -0.50 -4.76 16.50
C ILE A 679 -0.04 -5.79 17.53
N VAL A 680 -0.79 -6.87 17.67
CA VAL A 680 -0.44 -7.98 18.57
C VAL A 680 -0.22 -9.23 17.74
N VAL A 681 0.88 -9.92 18.01
CA VAL A 681 1.26 -11.19 17.37
C VAL A 681 1.65 -12.17 18.47
N ALA A 682 0.94 -13.29 18.59
CA ALA A 682 1.14 -14.28 19.63
C ALA A 682 1.14 -15.70 19.06
N TYR A 683 2.28 -16.38 19.16
CA TYR A 683 2.34 -17.80 18.80
C TYR A 683 1.59 -18.65 19.84
N ASP A 684 0.77 -19.58 19.37
CA ASP A 684 0.05 -20.54 20.20
C ASP A 684 0.86 -21.83 20.30
N TYR A 685 1.58 -22.00 21.42
CA TYR A 685 2.39 -23.19 21.68
C TYR A 685 1.58 -24.50 21.62
N THR A 686 0.27 -24.46 21.88
CA THR A 686 -0.58 -25.65 21.86
C THR A 686 -0.82 -26.19 20.44
N VAL A 687 -0.52 -25.38 19.42
CA VAL A 687 -0.61 -25.74 18.01
C VAL A 687 0.80 -25.98 17.47
N LEU A 688 1.14 -27.26 17.28
CA LEU A 688 2.41 -27.67 16.67
C LEU A 688 3.64 -27.01 17.35
N ALA A 689 3.61 -26.90 18.69
CA ALA A 689 4.67 -26.33 19.51
C ALA A 689 5.04 -24.87 19.14
N GLY A 690 4.08 -24.08 18.66
CA GLY A 690 4.30 -22.68 18.29
C GLY A 690 5.29 -22.51 17.12
N THR A 691 5.46 -23.55 16.30
CA THR A 691 6.43 -23.54 15.18
C THR A 691 5.96 -22.68 14.02
N GLN A 692 6.92 -22.06 13.34
CA GLN A 692 6.69 -21.24 12.15
C GLN A 692 6.38 -22.13 10.94
N GLY A 693 5.23 -21.91 10.30
CA GLY A 693 4.72 -22.65 9.15
C GLY A 693 4.39 -21.73 7.99
N HIS A 694 4.04 -22.29 6.84
CA HIS A 694 3.82 -21.49 5.63
C HIS A 694 2.65 -20.50 5.75
N MET A 695 1.55 -20.88 6.40
CA MET A 695 0.40 -19.98 6.53
C MET A 695 0.62 -18.95 7.64
N ASN A 696 1.23 -19.32 8.77
CA ASN A 696 1.56 -18.35 9.81
C ASN A 696 2.66 -17.35 9.39
N HIS A 697 3.57 -17.69 8.47
CA HIS A 697 4.46 -16.72 7.83
C HIS A 697 3.70 -15.70 6.96
N LYS A 698 2.78 -16.14 6.11
CA LYS A 698 1.91 -15.21 5.35
C LYS A 698 1.13 -14.27 6.26
N LYS A 699 0.70 -14.81 7.40
CA LYS A 699 -0.04 -14.07 8.42
C LYS A 699 0.86 -13.00 9.06
N ILE A 700 2.02 -13.36 9.60
CA ILE A 700 2.90 -12.37 10.23
C ILE A 700 3.38 -11.33 9.20
N ASP A 701 3.72 -11.71 7.97
CA ASP A 701 4.11 -10.77 6.89
C ASP A 701 3.05 -9.69 6.66
N ARG A 702 1.76 -10.09 6.68
CA ARG A 702 0.64 -9.14 6.58
C ARG A 702 0.63 -8.16 7.75
N MET A 703 0.86 -8.62 8.99
CA MET A 703 0.93 -7.74 10.16
C MET A 703 2.14 -6.82 10.11
N LEU A 704 3.30 -7.33 9.68
CA LEU A 704 4.53 -6.54 9.57
C LEU A 704 4.40 -5.43 8.52
N THR A 705 3.78 -5.72 7.38
CA THR A 705 3.45 -4.70 6.38
C THR A 705 2.54 -3.62 6.96
N LEU A 706 1.52 -3.99 7.73
CA LEU A 706 0.64 -3.00 8.38
C LEU A 706 1.38 -2.18 9.46
N ALA A 707 2.25 -2.81 10.24
CA ALA A 707 3.06 -2.13 11.25
C ALA A 707 4.00 -1.11 10.61
N GLU A 708 4.61 -1.44 9.46
CA GLU A 708 5.50 -0.57 8.70
C GLU A 708 4.74 0.58 8.02
N ASP A 709 3.70 0.27 7.24
CA ASP A 709 2.94 1.25 6.45
C ASP A 709 2.23 2.28 7.34
N TRP A 710 1.63 1.80 8.45
CA TRP A 710 0.80 2.62 9.33
C TRP A 710 1.52 3.03 10.62
N ARG A 711 2.78 2.63 10.80
CA ARG A 711 3.63 2.99 11.94
C ARG A 711 2.99 2.66 13.29
N VAL A 712 2.41 1.47 13.37
CA VAL A 712 1.73 0.99 14.57
C VAL A 712 2.71 0.18 15.43
N PRO A 713 2.83 0.45 16.75
CA PRO A 713 3.62 -0.36 17.67
C PRO A 713 3.24 -1.85 17.62
N LEU A 714 4.21 -2.74 17.84
CA LEU A 714 4.01 -4.18 17.77
C LEU A 714 4.36 -4.86 19.09
N VAL A 715 3.46 -5.69 19.62
CA VAL A 715 3.75 -6.62 20.73
C VAL A 715 3.79 -8.05 20.20
N PHE A 716 4.92 -8.72 20.45
CA PHE A 716 5.24 -10.05 19.98
C PHE A 716 5.37 -11.02 21.16
N TYR A 717 4.37 -11.88 21.38
CA TYR A 717 4.49 -13.04 22.27
C TYR A 717 5.20 -14.17 21.52
N ALA A 718 6.49 -14.29 21.77
CA ALA A 718 7.37 -15.27 21.18
C ALA A 718 7.37 -16.55 22.03
N GLU A 719 6.83 -17.64 21.48
CA GLU A 719 6.92 -18.96 22.09
C GLU A 719 6.86 -20.01 20.98
N GLY A 720 7.81 -20.94 20.96
CA GLY A 720 7.88 -22.02 19.99
C GLY A 720 9.22 -22.17 19.27
N GLY A 721 9.23 -23.03 18.25
CA GLY A 721 10.42 -23.42 17.48
C GLY A 721 10.46 -22.89 16.05
N GLY A 722 11.45 -23.37 15.29
CA GLY A 722 11.72 -22.91 13.92
C GLY A 722 10.80 -23.49 12.84
N GLY A 723 11.20 -23.25 11.58
CA GLY A 723 10.45 -23.61 10.38
C GLY A 723 9.97 -25.06 10.35
N ARG A 724 8.71 -25.26 9.94
CA ARG A 724 8.02 -26.54 10.01
C ARG A 724 8.31 -27.41 8.79
N PRO A 725 9.15 -28.47 8.89
CA PRO A 725 9.63 -29.20 7.71
C PRO A 725 8.54 -29.96 6.97
N GLY A 726 7.49 -30.38 7.68
CA GLY A 726 6.47 -31.19 7.06
C GLY A 726 5.47 -30.40 6.20
N ASP A 727 5.51 -29.07 6.13
CA ASP A 727 4.50 -28.32 5.36
C ASP A 727 4.58 -28.69 3.87
N THR A 728 3.48 -29.24 3.36
CA THR A 728 3.38 -29.93 2.07
C THR A 728 2.72 -29.10 0.98
N ASP A 729 2.03 -28.02 1.33
CA ASP A 729 1.22 -27.25 0.39
C ASP A 729 2.03 -26.16 -0.33
N ARG A 730 3.34 -26.04 -0.04
CA ARG A 730 4.26 -25.09 -0.66
C ARG A 730 5.02 -25.71 -1.84
N LEU A 731 5.30 -24.90 -2.86
CA LEU A 731 6.10 -25.28 -4.04
C LEU A 731 7.62 -25.04 -3.84
N GLY A 732 8.00 -24.17 -2.91
CA GLY A 732 9.40 -23.85 -2.60
C GLY A 732 10.08 -24.87 -1.69
N MET A 733 11.36 -25.17 -1.94
CA MET A 733 12.09 -26.22 -1.21
C MET A 733 12.58 -25.80 0.18
N THR A 734 12.98 -24.52 0.37
CA THR A 734 13.71 -24.10 1.58
C THR A 734 12.98 -23.03 2.40
N GLY A 735 12.28 -22.07 1.76
CA GLY A 735 11.62 -20.94 2.45
C GLY A 735 12.57 -19.82 2.88
N LEU A 736 13.81 -19.83 2.37
CA LEU A 736 14.83 -18.79 2.66
C LEU A 736 14.56 -17.46 1.96
N ASP A 737 13.64 -17.45 0.99
CA ASP A 737 13.16 -16.31 0.23
C ASP A 737 12.05 -15.53 0.96
N GLY A 738 11.58 -16.02 2.11
CA GLY A 738 10.53 -15.38 2.91
C GLY A 738 10.95 -14.03 3.50
N PRO A 739 10.08 -13.00 3.48
CA PRO A 739 10.44 -11.65 3.89
C PRO A 739 10.33 -11.40 5.40
N SER A 740 9.76 -12.33 6.18
CA SER A 740 9.32 -12.07 7.56
C SER A 740 10.43 -11.52 8.46
N PHE A 741 11.63 -12.11 8.41
CA PHE A 741 12.73 -11.70 9.29
C PHE A 741 13.25 -10.29 8.92
N VAL A 742 13.39 -9.99 7.62
CA VAL A 742 13.84 -8.67 7.18
C VAL A 742 12.76 -7.61 7.43
N GLN A 743 11.49 -7.92 7.23
CA GLN A 743 10.38 -7.03 7.54
C GLN A 743 10.28 -6.75 9.05
N PHE A 744 10.44 -7.78 9.89
CA PHE A 744 10.45 -7.62 11.34
C PHE A 744 11.60 -6.70 11.78
N ALA A 745 12.81 -6.95 11.28
CA ALA A 745 13.98 -6.12 11.57
C ALA A 745 13.84 -4.67 11.08
N ARG A 746 13.10 -4.43 9.98
CA ARG A 746 12.81 -3.07 9.48
C ARG A 746 11.96 -2.25 10.44
N LEU A 747 11.25 -2.85 11.39
CA LEU A 747 10.49 -2.10 12.39
C LEU A 747 11.40 -1.38 13.41
N SER A 748 12.63 -1.86 13.62
CA SER A 748 13.60 -1.24 14.54
C SER A 748 13.82 0.23 14.21
N GLY A 749 13.61 1.10 15.21
CA GLY A 749 13.71 2.55 15.09
C GLY A 749 12.57 3.24 14.33
N LEU A 750 11.58 2.49 13.82
CA LEU A 750 10.37 3.03 13.20
C LEU A 750 9.21 3.06 14.21
N VAL A 751 8.88 1.90 14.78
CA VAL A 751 7.80 1.72 15.76
C VAL A 751 8.35 1.00 17.00
N PRO A 752 7.80 1.24 18.20
CA PRO A 752 8.15 0.45 19.37
C PRO A 752 7.79 -1.03 19.15
N VAL A 753 8.76 -1.92 19.34
CA VAL A 753 8.58 -3.38 19.22
C VAL A 753 8.88 -4.04 20.56
N VAL A 754 7.86 -4.66 21.17
CA VAL A 754 7.95 -5.33 22.46
C VAL A 754 7.92 -6.84 22.28
N GLY A 755 8.99 -7.51 22.70
CA GLY A 755 9.06 -8.97 22.75
C GLY A 755 8.70 -9.49 24.13
N ILE A 756 7.82 -10.49 24.20
CA ILE A 756 7.46 -11.20 25.43
C ILE A 756 7.73 -12.68 25.22
N VAL A 757 8.38 -13.33 26.17
CA VAL A 757 8.68 -14.76 26.10
C VAL A 757 8.37 -15.47 27.42
N SER A 758 7.62 -16.56 27.31
CA SER A 758 7.45 -17.55 28.37
C SER A 758 7.70 -18.94 27.79
N GLY A 759 8.26 -19.84 28.60
CA GLY A 759 8.62 -21.18 28.13
C GLY A 759 9.75 -21.14 27.10
N TYR A 760 9.56 -21.82 25.96
CA TYR A 760 10.66 -22.09 25.03
C TYR A 760 10.57 -21.26 23.76
N CYS A 761 11.60 -20.47 23.45
CA CYS A 761 11.67 -19.64 22.25
C CYS A 761 12.96 -19.93 21.48
N PHE A 762 12.83 -20.61 20.34
CA PHE A 762 13.97 -21.05 19.54
C PHE A 762 13.90 -20.65 18.07
N ALA A 763 15.07 -20.72 17.41
CA ALA A 763 15.20 -20.58 15.97
C ALA A 763 14.61 -19.26 15.45
N GLY A 764 13.67 -19.30 14.49
CA GLY A 764 13.10 -18.10 13.90
C GLY A 764 12.31 -17.24 14.89
N ASN A 765 11.67 -17.82 15.91
CA ASN A 765 11.01 -17.03 16.97
C ASN A 765 12.06 -16.27 17.78
N ALA A 766 13.19 -16.90 18.12
CA ALA A 766 14.29 -16.26 18.82
C ALA A 766 14.97 -15.18 17.96
N ALA A 767 15.09 -15.40 16.65
CA ALA A 767 15.63 -14.41 15.72
C ALA A 767 14.78 -13.14 15.67
N MET A 768 13.45 -13.26 15.59
CA MET A 768 12.53 -12.11 15.66
C MET A 768 12.54 -11.45 17.03
N LEU A 769 12.56 -12.26 18.11
CA LEU A 769 12.63 -11.75 19.48
C LEU A 769 13.88 -10.87 19.68
N GLY A 770 15.04 -11.30 19.18
CA GLY A 770 16.30 -10.55 19.23
C GLY A 770 16.30 -9.22 18.44
N CYS A 771 15.30 -8.99 17.59
CA CYS A 771 15.11 -7.71 16.89
C CYS A 771 14.17 -6.75 17.63
N CYS A 772 13.60 -7.14 18.77
CA CYS A 772 12.71 -6.27 19.56
C CYS A 772 13.51 -5.18 20.29
N ASP A 773 12.85 -4.05 20.59
CA ASP A 773 13.46 -2.97 21.36
C ASP A 773 13.63 -3.37 22.83
N VAL A 774 12.72 -4.21 23.34
CA VAL A 774 12.73 -4.78 24.68
C VAL A 774 12.30 -6.25 24.64
N ILE A 775 12.97 -7.09 25.43
CA ILE A 775 12.62 -8.48 25.69
C ILE A 775 12.22 -8.63 27.16
N ILE A 776 10.94 -8.92 27.38
CA ILE A 776 10.34 -9.23 28.68
C ILE A 776 10.23 -10.76 28.78
N ALA A 777 10.93 -11.37 29.73
CA ALA A 777 10.99 -12.81 29.88
C ALA A 777 10.50 -13.26 31.25
N THR A 778 9.71 -14.33 31.30
CA THR A 778 9.34 -14.98 32.56
C THR A 778 10.46 -15.88 33.08
N LYS A 779 10.51 -16.17 34.38
CA LYS A 779 11.57 -16.99 35.00
C LYS A 779 11.75 -18.38 34.40
N ASN A 780 10.70 -18.96 33.83
CA ASN A 780 10.74 -20.26 33.17
C ASN A 780 11.16 -20.21 31.69
N ALA A 781 11.60 -19.05 31.18
CA ALA A 781 11.98 -18.90 29.79
C ALA A 781 13.33 -19.56 29.43
N SER A 782 13.41 -20.11 28.23
CA SER A 782 14.65 -20.55 27.58
C SER A 782 14.69 -20.02 26.15
N ILE A 783 15.70 -19.22 25.83
CA ILE A 783 15.84 -18.51 24.54
C ILE A 783 17.08 -19.01 23.83
N GLY A 784 17.00 -19.37 22.55
CA GLY A 784 18.19 -19.81 21.81
C GLY A 784 18.03 -19.82 20.30
N MET A 785 19.09 -19.44 19.57
CA MET A 785 19.09 -19.52 18.10
C MET A 785 18.95 -20.97 17.61
N GLY A 786 19.46 -21.94 18.38
CA GLY A 786 19.32 -23.37 18.15
C GLY A 786 18.37 -24.03 19.13
N GLY A 787 17.25 -24.60 18.67
CA GLY A 787 16.45 -25.50 19.51
C GLY A 787 17.08 -26.90 19.61
N PRO A 788 16.64 -27.78 20.53
CA PRO A 788 17.22 -29.11 20.74
C PRO A 788 17.39 -29.94 19.47
N ALA A 789 16.38 -29.94 18.59
CA ALA A 789 16.43 -30.67 17.33
C ALA A 789 17.52 -30.16 16.37
N MET A 790 17.83 -28.85 16.38
CA MET A 790 18.89 -28.28 15.54
C MET A 790 20.27 -28.56 16.12
N ILE A 791 20.40 -28.56 17.46
CA ILE A 791 21.64 -28.91 18.16
C ILE A 791 21.99 -30.39 17.91
N GLU A 792 21.00 -31.27 18.07
CA GLU A 792 21.15 -32.70 17.79
C GLU A 792 21.45 -32.95 16.31
N GLY A 793 20.69 -32.31 15.40
CA GLY A 793 20.93 -32.41 13.96
C GLY A 793 22.32 -31.90 13.51
N GLY A 794 22.92 -30.98 14.28
CA GLY A 794 24.29 -30.51 14.08
C GLY A 794 25.37 -31.41 14.70
N GLY A 795 24.99 -32.51 15.38
CA GLY A 795 25.92 -33.42 16.04
C GLY A 795 26.53 -32.86 17.33
N LEU A 796 25.89 -31.87 17.97
CA LEU A 796 26.43 -31.16 19.15
C LEU A 796 25.94 -31.73 20.49
N GLY A 797 25.22 -32.85 20.46
CA GLY A 797 24.63 -33.52 21.62
C GLY A 797 23.12 -33.35 21.72
N VAL A 798 22.52 -33.96 22.74
CA VAL A 798 21.08 -33.93 23.00
C VAL A 798 20.86 -33.19 24.32
N TYR A 799 20.03 -32.15 24.29
CA TYR A 799 19.75 -31.29 25.42
C TYR A 799 18.26 -31.15 25.64
N HIS A 800 17.85 -31.00 26.89
CA HIS A 800 16.49 -30.61 27.21
C HIS A 800 16.26 -29.13 26.81
N PRO A 801 15.07 -28.73 26.30
CA PRO A 801 14.78 -27.33 25.96
C PRO A 801 15.16 -26.30 27.04
N ALA A 802 14.96 -26.64 28.31
CA ALA A 802 15.29 -25.77 29.45
C ALA A 802 16.81 -25.53 29.63
N GLU A 803 17.67 -26.37 29.04
CA GLU A 803 19.13 -26.29 29.17
C GLU A 803 19.78 -25.43 28.08
N VAL A 804 19.04 -25.11 27.01
CA VAL A 804 19.58 -24.43 25.82
C VAL A 804 19.99 -23.00 26.12
N GLY A 805 19.11 -22.21 26.71
CA GLY A 805 19.38 -20.81 27.03
C GLY A 805 18.49 -20.31 28.16
N PRO A 806 18.61 -20.90 29.37
CA PRO A 806 17.85 -20.47 30.54
C PRO A 806 18.12 -19.01 30.90
N VAL A 807 17.18 -18.41 31.66
CA VAL A 807 17.29 -17.02 32.13
C VAL A 807 18.60 -16.71 32.87
N SER A 808 19.20 -17.71 33.53
CA SER A 808 20.51 -17.58 34.20
C SER A 808 21.65 -17.27 33.24
N PHE A 809 21.50 -17.54 31.95
CA PHE A 809 22.45 -17.17 30.90
C PHE A 809 22.04 -15.86 30.25
N GLN A 810 20.75 -15.74 29.93
CA GLN A 810 20.23 -14.69 29.06
C GLN A 810 19.99 -13.35 29.75
N SER A 811 19.85 -13.31 31.08
CA SER A 811 19.75 -12.04 31.80
C SER A 811 21.13 -11.39 32.00
N PRO A 812 22.17 -12.10 32.49
CA PRO A 812 23.48 -11.50 32.70
C PRO A 812 24.22 -11.11 31.40
N ASN A 813 23.86 -11.69 30.25
CA ASN A 813 24.48 -11.37 28.96
C ASN A 813 23.74 -10.27 28.18
N GLY A 814 22.65 -9.71 28.72
CA GLY A 814 21.92 -8.59 28.15
C GLY A 814 20.86 -8.93 27.10
N VAL A 815 20.59 -10.22 26.84
CA VAL A 815 19.49 -10.65 25.95
C VAL A 815 18.13 -10.36 26.58
N ILE A 816 17.95 -10.59 27.88
CA ILE A 816 16.71 -10.26 28.60
C ILE A 816 16.84 -8.84 29.16
N ASP A 817 15.96 -7.94 28.71
CA ASP A 817 15.89 -6.58 29.24
C ASP A 817 15.13 -6.53 30.57
N ILE A 818 14.04 -7.29 30.70
CA ILE A 818 13.22 -7.32 31.92
C ILE A 818 12.86 -8.76 32.26
N LEU A 819 13.29 -9.22 33.44
CA LEU A 819 12.91 -10.52 34.00
C LEU A 819 11.71 -10.34 34.95
N VAL A 820 10.66 -11.13 34.73
CA VAL A 820 9.41 -11.10 35.51
C VAL A 820 9.05 -12.49 36.02
N GLU A 821 8.16 -12.58 37.01
CA GLU A 821 7.74 -13.85 37.61
C GLU A 821 6.96 -14.71 36.61
N ASP A 822 5.95 -14.13 35.97
CA ASP A 822 4.97 -14.84 35.14
C ASP A 822 4.43 -13.98 33.98
N GLU A 823 3.56 -14.60 33.16
CA GLU A 823 2.98 -13.98 31.97
C GLU A 823 2.05 -12.81 32.30
N GLU A 824 1.40 -12.81 33.48
CA GLU A 824 0.52 -11.72 33.90
C GLU A 824 1.33 -10.46 34.19
N GLU A 825 2.44 -10.61 34.92
CA GLU A 825 3.40 -9.54 35.14
C GLU A 825 4.02 -9.08 33.81
N ALA A 826 4.40 -10.01 32.92
CA ALA A 826 4.96 -9.67 31.62
C ALA A 826 4.04 -8.76 30.81
N THR A 827 2.74 -9.08 30.76
CA THR A 827 1.73 -8.26 30.08
C THR A 827 1.60 -6.87 30.71
N ARG A 828 1.55 -6.77 32.05
CA ARG A 828 1.48 -5.46 32.73
C ARG A 828 2.72 -4.61 32.45
N VAL A 829 3.90 -5.21 32.44
CA VAL A 829 5.15 -4.51 32.10
C VAL A 829 5.15 -4.07 30.64
N ALA A 830 4.65 -4.89 29.71
CA ALA A 830 4.52 -4.51 28.31
C ALA A 830 3.60 -3.30 28.11
N GLN A 831 2.44 -3.27 28.79
CA GLN A 831 1.53 -2.11 28.80
C GLN A 831 2.23 -0.87 29.36
N LYS A 832 2.98 -1.02 30.46
CA LYS A 832 3.74 0.08 31.07
C LYS A 832 4.84 0.58 30.14
N TYR A 833 5.62 -0.31 29.52
CA TYR A 833 6.68 0.02 28.57
C TYR A 833 6.13 0.76 27.34
N LEU A 834 5.05 0.28 26.72
CA LEU A 834 4.42 0.98 25.59
C LEU A 834 3.98 2.40 25.97
N SER A 835 3.51 2.61 27.20
CA SER A 835 2.99 3.91 27.65
C SER A 835 4.00 5.06 27.50
N TYR A 836 5.33 4.80 27.61
CA TYR A 836 6.35 5.85 27.47
C TYR A 836 6.44 6.37 26.03
N PHE A 837 6.02 5.59 25.05
CA PHE A 837 6.00 5.94 23.63
C PHE A 837 4.63 6.45 23.16
N GLN A 838 3.60 6.33 24.00
CA GLN A 838 2.23 6.77 23.71
C GLN A 838 1.93 8.21 24.18
N GLY A 839 2.77 8.75 25.08
CA GLY A 839 2.75 10.18 25.42
C GLY A 839 2.77 10.49 26.91
N THR A 840 2.18 11.64 27.26
CA THR A 840 2.13 12.18 28.63
C THR A 840 0.97 11.57 29.41
N VAL A 841 1.16 11.27 30.70
CA VAL A 841 0.07 10.91 31.61
C VAL A 841 -0.29 12.09 32.50
N THR A 842 -1.57 12.23 32.83
CA THR A 842 -2.09 13.36 33.62
C THR A 842 -2.00 13.13 35.13
N ASN A 843 -2.23 11.90 35.57
CA ASN A 843 -2.17 11.52 36.98
C ASN A 843 -0.76 11.05 37.33
N TRP A 844 -0.07 11.82 38.17
CA TRP A 844 1.28 11.51 38.65
C TRP A 844 1.47 12.07 40.06
N GLU A 845 2.40 11.46 40.80
CA GLU A 845 2.80 11.89 42.14
C GLU A 845 4.33 11.86 42.24
N ALA A 846 4.92 12.87 42.88
CA ALA A 846 6.36 12.92 43.15
C ALA A 846 6.63 12.62 44.63
N ALA A 847 7.77 12.00 44.94
CA ALA A 847 8.26 11.92 46.31
C ALA A 847 8.64 13.30 46.87
N ASP A 848 8.83 13.42 48.19
CA ASP A 848 9.34 14.66 48.79
C ASP A 848 10.78 14.91 48.34
N GLN A 849 10.94 15.90 47.45
CA GLN A 849 12.23 16.21 46.82
C GLN A 849 13.30 16.67 47.81
N ARG A 850 12.93 17.10 49.03
CA ARG A 850 13.91 17.45 50.07
C ARG A 850 14.75 16.24 50.51
N LEU A 851 14.28 15.01 50.29
CA LEU A 851 15.02 13.79 50.55
C LEU A 851 16.29 13.67 49.68
N LEU A 852 16.29 14.25 48.47
CA LEU A 852 17.45 14.26 47.58
C LEU A 852 18.68 14.92 48.20
N ARG A 853 18.49 15.90 49.10
CA ARG A 853 19.58 16.58 49.83
C ARG A 853 20.42 15.65 50.69
N ARG A 854 19.88 14.48 51.05
CA ARG A 854 20.55 13.46 51.88
C ARG A 854 20.87 12.18 51.11
N ALA A 855 20.56 12.15 49.81
CA ALA A 855 20.68 10.94 49.01
C ALA A 855 22.14 10.57 48.72
N ILE A 856 23.04 11.57 48.66
CA ILE A 856 24.49 11.37 48.55
C ILE A 856 25.13 11.53 49.93
N PRO A 857 25.92 10.56 50.42
CA PRO A 857 26.66 10.70 51.66
C PRO A 857 27.69 11.83 51.58
N GLU A 858 27.80 12.65 52.63
CA GLU A 858 28.83 13.71 52.72
C GLU A 858 30.26 13.15 52.66
N ASN A 859 30.48 11.94 53.17
CA ASN A 859 31.74 11.24 52.98
C ASN A 859 31.86 10.73 51.53
N ARG A 860 32.70 11.40 50.73
CA ARG A 860 32.95 11.09 49.31
C ARG A 860 33.35 9.64 49.02
N LEU A 861 33.92 8.92 49.99
CA LEU A 861 34.33 7.51 49.85
C LEU A 861 33.19 6.52 50.11
N ARG A 862 32.08 6.95 50.71
CA ARG A 862 30.96 6.09 51.05
C ARG A 862 30.10 5.83 49.81
N VAL A 863 29.80 4.56 49.56
CA VAL A 863 28.90 4.13 48.48
C VAL A 863 27.44 4.37 48.87
N TYR A 864 26.56 4.56 47.89
CA TYR A 864 25.11 4.69 48.06
C TYR A 864 24.37 3.89 46.97
N ASP A 865 23.05 3.78 47.10
CA ASP A 865 22.20 3.16 46.07
C ASP A 865 21.68 4.22 45.11
N ILE A 866 22.15 4.17 43.86
CA ILE A 866 21.70 5.09 42.82
C ILE A 866 20.21 4.88 42.49
N ARG A 867 19.64 3.69 42.70
CA ARG A 867 18.21 3.43 42.43
C ARG A 867 17.31 4.25 43.35
N SER A 868 17.69 4.41 44.61
CA SER A 868 16.96 5.29 45.54
C SER A 868 16.98 6.75 45.10
N VAL A 869 18.03 7.21 44.40
CA VAL A 869 18.07 8.55 43.81
C VAL A 869 17.11 8.64 42.63
N ILE A 870 17.15 7.64 41.73
CA ILE A 870 16.26 7.56 40.56
C ILE A 870 14.80 7.58 41.00
N ASP A 871 14.43 6.78 42.01
CA ASP A 871 13.06 6.71 42.54
C ASP A 871 12.58 8.04 43.14
N LEU A 872 13.50 8.83 43.75
CA LEU A 872 13.18 10.15 44.28
C LEU A 872 13.04 11.21 43.18
N VAL A 873 13.81 11.10 42.08
CA VAL A 873 13.74 12.02 40.94
C VAL A 873 12.51 11.73 40.08
N ALA A 874 12.21 10.47 39.83
CA ALA A 874 11.08 10.03 39.01
C ALA A 874 9.72 10.22 39.72
N ASP A 875 8.64 10.18 38.94
CA ASP A 875 7.29 10.03 39.48
C ASP A 875 7.17 8.64 40.13
N LYS A 876 6.37 8.53 41.20
CA LYS A 876 6.13 7.25 41.88
C LYS A 876 5.60 6.20 40.89
N ASP A 877 6.08 4.96 41.07
CA ASP A 877 5.73 3.81 40.24
C ASP A 877 6.00 3.98 38.73
N SER A 878 6.80 4.97 38.33
CA SER A 878 7.08 5.27 36.93
C SER A 878 8.40 4.72 36.40
N VAL A 879 9.22 4.08 37.24
CA VAL A 879 10.52 3.52 36.81
C VAL A 879 10.31 2.17 36.13
N VAL A 880 10.95 1.98 34.98
CA VAL A 880 11.14 0.69 34.29
C VAL A 880 12.62 0.57 33.95
N GLU A 881 13.36 -0.18 34.77
CA GLU A 881 14.79 -0.45 34.57
C GLU A 881 14.97 -1.53 33.48
N LEU A 882 15.87 -1.28 32.53
CA LEU A 882 16.19 -2.19 31.44
C LEU A 882 17.58 -2.81 31.63
N ARG A 883 17.69 -4.09 31.29
CA ARG A 883 18.91 -4.92 31.34
C ARG A 883 19.59 -4.85 32.71
N ARG A 884 18.82 -5.00 33.79
CA ARG A 884 19.31 -4.83 35.17
C ARG A 884 20.57 -5.65 35.48
N ASP A 885 20.63 -6.88 34.97
CA ASP A 885 21.69 -7.84 35.26
C ASP A 885 22.89 -7.78 34.29
N TYR A 886 22.80 -6.96 33.24
CA TYR A 886 23.88 -6.73 32.27
C TYR A 886 24.45 -5.31 32.40
N GLY A 887 25.77 -5.17 32.23
CA GLY A 887 26.45 -3.87 32.32
C GLY A 887 26.15 -3.14 33.61
N ALA A 888 26.27 -3.82 34.77
CA ALA A 888 25.80 -3.35 36.08
C ALA A 888 26.38 -2.00 36.55
N GLY A 889 27.48 -1.54 35.92
CA GLY A 889 28.04 -0.20 36.08
C GLY A 889 27.17 0.94 35.55
N MET A 890 26.23 0.63 34.65
CA MET A 890 25.27 1.56 34.07
C MET A 890 23.84 1.13 34.38
N ILE A 891 23.06 2.04 34.94
CA ILE A 891 21.60 1.90 34.99
C ILE A 891 21.01 2.60 33.79
N THR A 892 20.11 1.92 33.09
CA THR A 892 19.30 2.47 32.01
C THR A 892 17.84 2.25 32.34
N ALA A 893 17.03 3.29 32.36
CA ALA A 893 15.63 3.18 32.76
C ALA A 893 14.74 4.15 31.99
N LEU A 894 13.51 3.73 31.69
CA LEU A 894 12.44 4.65 31.31
C LEU A 894 11.77 5.17 32.59
N ILE A 895 11.60 6.48 32.70
CA ILE A 895 11.00 7.14 33.86
C ILE A 895 9.96 8.17 33.42
N ARG A 896 9.20 8.70 34.38
CA ARG A 896 8.41 9.93 34.18
C ARG A 896 8.80 11.03 35.15
N ILE A 897 8.68 12.28 34.71
CA ILE A 897 8.77 13.48 35.55
C ILE A 897 7.61 14.38 35.15
N GLU A 898 6.70 14.65 36.09
CA GLU A 898 5.45 15.40 35.85
C GLU A 898 4.61 14.76 34.72
N GLY A 899 4.57 13.43 34.69
CA GLY A 899 3.85 12.63 33.71
C GLY A 899 4.50 12.55 32.32
N LYS A 900 5.58 13.31 32.06
CA LYS A 900 6.33 13.28 30.80
C LYS A 900 7.33 12.11 30.77
N PRO A 901 7.43 11.34 29.67
CA PRO A 901 8.37 10.23 29.58
C PRO A 901 9.80 10.73 29.31
N PHE A 902 10.78 10.08 29.95
CA PHE A 902 12.21 10.30 29.74
C PHE A 902 12.97 8.97 29.69
N GLY A 903 14.06 8.95 28.94
CA GLY A 903 15.14 7.99 29.17
C GLY A 903 16.05 8.48 30.28
N LEU A 904 16.53 7.59 31.13
CA LEU A 904 17.51 7.88 32.18
C LEU A 904 18.70 6.95 32.09
N ILE A 905 19.91 7.53 32.14
CA ILE A 905 21.16 6.79 32.38
C ILE A 905 21.79 7.24 33.70
N ALA A 906 22.39 6.31 34.43
CA ALA A 906 23.09 6.63 35.67
C ALA A 906 24.26 5.69 35.95
N ASN A 907 25.37 6.23 36.44
CA ASN A 907 26.47 5.39 36.93
C ASN A 907 26.05 4.69 38.23
N ASN A 908 26.50 3.45 38.43
CA ASN A 908 26.27 2.70 39.66
C ASN A 908 27.54 2.67 40.53
N PRO A 909 27.62 3.47 41.62
CA PRO A 909 28.81 3.52 42.45
C PRO A 909 29.14 2.22 43.20
N ARG A 910 28.18 1.27 43.31
CA ARG A 910 28.43 -0.07 43.88
C ARG A 910 29.23 -0.97 42.94
N HIS A 911 29.31 -0.64 41.66
CA HIS A 911 30.08 -1.37 40.66
C HIS A 911 31.31 -0.57 40.26
N LEU A 912 32.51 -1.10 40.55
CA LEU A 912 33.79 -0.47 40.21
C LEU A 912 33.89 1.02 40.63
N GLY A 913 33.20 1.40 41.71
CA GLY A 913 33.16 2.79 42.20
C GLY A 913 32.49 3.79 41.25
N GLY A 914 31.71 3.32 40.26
CA GLY A 914 31.06 4.11 39.21
C GLY A 914 31.79 4.11 37.87
N ALA A 915 32.89 3.36 37.74
CA ALA A 915 33.64 3.29 36.49
C ALA A 915 32.80 2.64 35.37
N ILE A 916 32.98 3.12 34.15
CA ILE A 916 32.30 2.61 32.96
C ILE A 916 33.19 1.55 32.30
N ASP A 917 32.78 0.29 32.38
CA ASP A 917 33.42 -0.83 31.68
C ASP A 917 32.78 -1.07 30.30
N ALA A 918 33.26 -2.10 29.57
CA ALA A 918 32.82 -2.37 28.21
C ALA A 918 31.31 -2.62 28.11
N ASP A 919 30.77 -3.49 28.97
CA ASP A 919 29.33 -3.82 28.98
C ASP A 919 28.46 -2.61 29.38
N ALA A 920 28.91 -1.81 30.36
CA ALA A 920 28.24 -0.55 30.70
C ALA A 920 28.24 0.45 29.53
N GLY A 921 29.33 0.52 28.77
CA GLY A 921 29.44 1.35 27.58
C GLY A 921 28.48 0.94 26.46
N ASP A 922 28.39 -0.35 26.17
CA ASP A 922 27.46 -0.91 25.19
C ASP A 922 26.00 -0.68 25.59
N LYS A 923 25.67 -1.01 26.85
CA LYS A 923 24.33 -0.80 27.41
C LYS A 923 23.90 0.67 27.33
N ALA A 924 24.78 1.60 27.68
CA ALA A 924 24.50 3.03 27.59
C ALA A 924 24.28 3.46 26.14
N ALA A 925 25.20 3.08 25.23
CA ALA A 925 25.12 3.48 23.83
C ALA A 925 23.82 3.00 23.18
N ARG A 926 23.43 1.73 23.38
CA ARG A 926 22.17 1.20 22.86
C ARG A 926 20.97 1.96 23.41
N PHE A 927 20.92 2.21 24.72
CA PHE A 927 19.78 2.88 25.34
C PHE A 927 19.64 4.34 24.87
N LEU A 928 20.76 5.05 24.65
CA LEU A 928 20.75 6.38 24.06
C LEU A 928 20.17 6.38 22.63
N GLN A 929 20.49 5.35 21.83
CA GLN A 929 19.89 5.20 20.49
C GLN A 929 18.39 4.95 20.55
N LEU A 930 17.92 4.11 21.49
CA LEU A 930 16.49 3.86 21.73
C LEU A 930 15.76 5.18 22.04
N CYS A 931 16.29 5.96 22.98
CA CYS A 931 15.69 7.23 23.37
C CYS A 931 15.62 8.20 22.19
N ASP A 932 16.72 8.35 21.45
CA ASP A 932 16.77 9.24 20.31
C ASP A 932 15.87 8.80 19.17
N ALA A 933 15.78 7.50 18.87
CA ALA A 933 14.92 6.97 17.82
C ALA A 933 13.43 7.29 18.05
N PHE A 934 13.00 7.36 19.30
CA PHE A 934 11.61 7.60 19.70
C PHE A 934 11.36 8.97 20.36
N ASP A 935 12.26 9.93 20.13
CA ASP A 935 12.14 11.31 20.62
C ASP A 935 11.95 11.44 22.14
N LEU A 936 12.54 10.51 22.91
CA LEU A 936 12.53 10.57 24.36
C LEU A 936 13.68 11.47 24.85
N PRO A 937 13.38 12.55 25.60
CA PRO A 937 14.42 13.35 26.24
C PRO A 937 15.18 12.52 27.28
N ILE A 938 16.46 12.83 27.48
CA ILE A 938 17.38 12.02 28.29
C ILE A 938 17.77 12.78 29.57
N VAL A 939 17.75 12.08 30.70
CA VAL A 939 18.36 12.52 31.96
C VAL A 939 19.61 11.69 32.20
N SER A 940 20.75 12.35 32.43
CA SER A 940 22.02 11.67 32.72
C SER A 940 22.50 12.00 34.13
N LEU A 941 22.47 11.00 35.01
CA LEU A 941 22.96 11.10 36.39
C LEU A 941 24.39 10.59 36.48
N CYS A 942 25.34 11.52 36.49
CA CYS A 942 26.76 11.23 36.43
C CYS A 942 27.38 11.09 37.83
N ASP A 943 28.02 9.95 38.09
CA ASP A 943 28.88 9.70 39.26
C ASP A 943 29.95 8.67 38.87
N THR A 944 30.89 9.10 38.04
CA THR A 944 31.91 8.23 37.47
C THR A 944 33.33 8.75 37.70
N PRO A 945 34.28 7.85 38.06
CA PRO A 945 35.69 8.16 38.05
C PRO A 945 36.33 8.14 36.65
N GLY A 946 35.55 7.87 35.60
CA GLY A 946 36.01 7.70 34.23
C GLY A 946 35.74 6.29 33.71
N PHE A 947 36.34 5.96 32.57
CA PHE A 947 36.33 4.59 32.08
C PHE A 947 37.15 3.67 32.98
N MET A 948 36.78 2.40 33.01
CA MET A 948 37.63 1.38 33.61
C MET A 948 38.95 1.32 32.83
N VAL A 949 40.06 1.22 33.54
CA VAL A 949 41.41 1.20 32.95
C VAL A 949 42.22 0.01 33.44
N GLY A 950 43.17 -0.43 32.64
CA GLY A 950 44.13 -1.47 32.99
C GLY A 950 44.10 -2.65 32.01
N PRO A 951 45.17 -3.48 31.98
CA PRO A 951 45.34 -4.48 30.93
C PRO A 951 44.17 -5.45 30.76
N GLU A 952 43.48 -5.82 31.83
CA GLU A 952 42.31 -6.71 31.75
C GLU A 952 41.09 -6.02 31.10
N ALA A 953 40.88 -4.73 31.37
CA ALA A 953 39.84 -3.95 30.69
C ALA A 953 40.18 -3.78 29.20
N GLU A 954 41.44 -3.60 28.85
CA GLU A 954 41.86 -3.49 27.44
C GLU A 954 41.61 -4.78 26.65
N LYS A 955 41.71 -5.97 27.29
CA LYS A 955 41.41 -7.26 26.64
C LYS A 955 39.96 -7.39 26.19
N THR A 956 39.04 -6.66 26.81
CA THR A 956 37.61 -6.68 26.43
C THR A 956 37.32 -5.75 25.25
N ALA A 957 38.35 -5.19 24.59
CA ALA A 957 38.21 -4.16 23.56
C ALA A 957 37.50 -2.89 24.05
N ILE A 958 37.65 -2.55 25.35
CA ILE A 958 36.95 -1.43 26.00
C ILE A 958 37.01 -0.13 25.21
N VAL A 959 38.13 0.16 24.53
CA VAL A 959 38.31 1.31 23.65
C VAL A 959 37.14 1.48 22.68
N ARG A 960 36.69 0.41 21.99
CA ARG A 960 35.58 0.49 21.03
C ARG A 960 34.24 0.60 21.74
N HIS A 961 34.01 -0.22 22.76
CA HIS A 961 32.75 -0.25 23.52
C HIS A 961 32.42 1.12 24.12
N VAL A 962 33.38 1.76 24.79
CA VAL A 962 33.13 3.08 25.40
C VAL A 962 33.15 4.21 24.37
N SER A 963 33.86 4.06 23.25
CA SER A 963 33.82 5.00 22.13
C SER A 963 32.44 5.05 21.46
N ARG A 964 31.64 3.96 21.51
CA ARG A 964 30.24 3.96 21.04
C ARG A 964 29.39 4.98 21.78
N MET A 965 29.65 5.25 23.06
CA MET A 965 28.96 6.30 23.81
C MET A 965 29.23 7.69 23.24
N PHE A 966 30.47 8.00 22.85
CA PHE A 966 30.79 9.30 22.24
C PHE A 966 30.13 9.49 20.88
N VAL A 967 30.22 8.49 20.01
CA VAL A 967 29.62 8.56 18.66
C VAL A 967 28.10 8.65 18.77
N THR A 968 27.50 7.88 19.68
CA THR A 968 26.06 7.93 19.91
C THR A 968 25.65 9.27 20.50
N GLY A 969 26.33 9.73 21.57
CA GLY A 969 26.08 11.01 22.23
C GLY A 969 26.14 12.20 21.27
N ALA A 970 27.17 12.25 20.42
CA ALA A 970 27.33 13.29 19.41
C ALA A 970 26.27 13.24 18.29
N SER A 971 25.60 12.11 18.11
CA SER A 971 24.51 11.93 17.13
C SER A 971 23.11 12.16 17.70
N LEU A 972 22.99 12.45 19.01
CA LEU A 972 21.69 12.70 19.63
C LEU A 972 21.10 14.01 19.10
N THR A 973 19.79 14.01 18.91
CA THR A 973 19.03 15.22 18.57
C THR A 973 17.88 15.49 19.55
N VAL A 974 17.61 14.53 20.43
CA VAL A 974 16.82 14.75 21.65
C VAL A 974 17.66 15.52 22.69
N PRO A 975 17.03 16.34 23.55
CA PRO A 975 17.77 17.03 24.61
C PRO A 975 18.28 16.03 25.65
N LEU A 976 19.53 16.21 26.06
CA LEU A 976 20.15 15.54 27.20
C LEU A 976 20.31 16.54 28.34
N PHE A 977 19.85 16.16 29.54
CA PHE A 977 19.95 16.95 30.77
C PHE A 977 20.94 16.28 31.72
N GLY A 978 22.13 16.88 31.86
CA GLY A 978 23.23 16.33 32.64
C GLY A 978 23.22 16.80 34.09
N ILE A 979 23.34 15.86 35.04
CA ILE A 979 23.44 16.15 36.47
C ILE A 979 24.58 15.34 37.06
N VAL A 980 25.63 16.02 37.52
CA VAL A 980 26.74 15.38 38.24
C VAL A 980 26.39 15.29 39.73
N LEU A 981 26.19 14.07 40.22
CA LEU A 981 25.80 13.80 41.61
C LEU A 981 26.99 13.91 42.56
N ARG A 982 28.13 13.34 42.14
CA ARG A 982 29.37 13.36 42.92
C ARG A 982 30.60 13.36 42.01
N LYS A 983 31.00 12.27 41.37
CA LYS A 983 32.23 12.25 40.57
C LYS A 983 31.98 12.58 39.10
N GLY A 984 32.69 13.57 38.58
CA GLY A 984 32.70 13.92 37.16
C GLY A 984 34.13 13.95 36.61
N TYR A 985 34.78 12.79 36.49
CA TYR A 985 36.18 12.70 36.07
C TYR A 985 36.39 12.22 34.62
N GLY A 986 37.31 12.89 33.93
CA GLY A 986 37.87 12.46 32.65
C GLY A 986 36.86 12.19 31.52
N LEU A 987 37.30 11.38 30.55
CA LEU A 987 36.52 11.05 29.35
C LEU A 987 35.22 10.29 29.68
N GLY A 988 35.18 9.51 30.76
CA GLY A 988 33.96 8.79 31.16
C GLY A 988 32.85 9.74 31.61
N ALA A 989 33.19 10.83 32.32
CA ALA A 989 32.20 11.85 32.64
C ALA A 989 31.77 12.62 31.38
N GLN A 990 32.68 12.90 30.45
CA GLN A 990 32.32 13.54 29.19
C GLN A 990 31.34 12.69 28.37
N SER A 991 31.56 11.38 28.27
CA SER A 991 30.67 10.50 27.51
C SER A 991 29.27 10.39 28.13
N MET A 992 29.14 10.46 29.46
CA MET A 992 27.83 10.54 30.15
C MET A 992 27.03 11.79 29.76
N ILE A 993 27.71 12.85 29.34
CA ILE A 993 27.13 14.16 29.03
C ILE A 993 27.16 14.41 27.51
N GLY A 994 27.04 13.36 26.70
CA GLY A 994 26.94 13.48 25.24
C GLY A 994 28.27 13.76 24.52
N GLY A 995 29.40 13.72 25.23
CA GLY A 995 30.75 13.91 24.67
C GLY A 995 31.50 15.13 25.21
N GLY A 996 30.86 15.96 26.02
CA GLY A 996 31.48 17.11 26.70
C GLY A 996 30.45 17.88 27.54
N PHE A 997 30.89 18.66 28.53
CA PHE A 997 29.96 19.28 29.49
C PHE A 997 29.11 20.44 28.93
N HIS A 998 29.42 20.90 27.71
CA HIS A 998 28.57 21.83 26.96
C HIS A 998 27.91 21.17 25.73
N ALA A 999 27.97 19.85 25.60
CA ALA A 999 27.30 19.11 24.52
C ALA A 999 25.82 18.81 24.84
N SER A 1000 25.46 18.75 26.13
CA SER A 1000 24.10 18.60 26.62
C SER A 1000 23.33 19.92 26.60
N PHE A 1001 22.01 19.89 26.83
CA PHE A 1001 21.22 21.12 26.97
C PHE A 1001 21.64 21.92 28.21
N PHE A 1002 21.90 21.22 29.31
CA PHE A 1002 22.63 21.76 30.44
C PHE A 1002 23.45 20.66 31.13
N THR A 1003 24.49 21.07 31.84
CA THR A 1003 25.24 20.28 32.82
C THR A 1003 25.22 20.99 34.16
N ALA A 1004 24.38 20.51 35.06
CA ALA A 1004 24.31 20.96 36.44
C ALA A 1004 25.05 19.98 37.35
N ALA A 1005 25.44 20.44 38.54
CA ALA A 1005 26.00 19.59 39.58
C ALA A 1005 25.22 19.74 40.89
N TRP A 1006 25.18 18.68 41.69
CA TRP A 1006 24.83 18.80 43.09
C TRP A 1006 26.02 19.36 43.89
N PRO A 1007 25.82 19.88 45.11
CA PRO A 1007 26.90 20.46 45.91
C PRO A 1007 28.02 19.46 46.25
N THR A 1008 27.70 18.17 46.21
CA THR A 1008 28.62 17.04 46.40
C THR A 1008 29.51 16.74 45.18
N GLY A 1009 29.31 17.45 44.06
CA GLY A 1009 30.08 17.30 42.83
C GLY A 1009 31.58 17.61 43.01
N GLU A 1010 32.42 16.76 42.44
CA GLU A 1010 33.88 16.86 42.34
C GLU A 1010 34.35 16.49 40.92
N PHE A 1011 35.28 17.27 40.39
CA PHE A 1011 35.68 17.26 38.97
C PHE A 1011 37.19 17.29 38.77
N GLY A 1012 37.63 16.85 37.60
CA GLY A 1012 39.03 16.80 37.21
C GLY A 1012 39.28 15.94 35.97
N GLY A 1013 40.40 16.17 35.28
CA GLY A 1013 40.77 15.37 34.09
C GLY A 1013 41.06 13.90 34.40
N MET A 1014 41.41 13.58 35.66
CA MET A 1014 41.53 12.24 36.22
C MET A 1014 41.26 12.31 37.73
N GLY A 1015 41.19 11.16 38.41
CA GLY A 1015 41.06 11.12 39.87
C GLY A 1015 42.17 11.93 40.56
N LEU A 1016 41.79 12.77 41.52
CA LEU A 1016 42.66 13.77 42.15
C LEU A 1016 43.90 13.15 42.81
N GLU A 1017 43.74 12.00 43.47
CA GLU A 1017 44.84 11.26 44.09
C GLU A 1017 45.85 10.76 43.06
N GLY A 1018 45.39 10.32 41.90
CA GLY A 1018 46.23 9.89 40.78
C GLY A 1018 46.94 11.07 40.12
N TYR A 1019 46.25 12.20 39.96
CA TYR A 1019 46.82 13.43 39.44
C TYR A 1019 47.99 13.91 40.30
N VAL A 1020 47.87 13.91 41.64
CA VAL A 1020 48.99 14.31 42.52
C VAL A 1020 50.18 13.36 42.37
N ARG A 1021 49.92 12.05 42.34
CA ARG A 1021 50.97 11.02 42.23
C ARG A 1021 51.75 11.04 40.91
N LEU A 1022 51.13 11.52 39.84
CA LEU A 1022 51.74 11.64 38.52
C LEU A 1022 52.32 13.03 38.29
N GLY A 1023 51.52 14.07 38.50
CA GLY A 1023 51.85 15.46 38.19
C GLY A 1023 52.90 16.07 39.12
N PHE A 1024 53.01 15.59 40.36
CA PHE A 1024 53.98 16.09 41.35
C PHE A 1024 55.00 15.04 41.79
N ARG A 1025 55.25 14.02 40.96
CA ARG A 1025 56.15 12.91 41.31
C ARG A 1025 57.56 13.40 41.65
N LYS A 1026 58.12 14.29 40.83
CA LYS A 1026 59.50 14.79 40.99
C LYS A 1026 59.64 15.62 42.27
N GLU A 1027 58.64 16.43 42.58
CA GLU A 1027 58.57 17.23 43.79
C GLU A 1027 58.48 16.34 45.03
N MET A 1028 57.67 15.28 44.99
CA MET A 1028 57.56 14.33 46.09
C MET A 1028 58.81 13.46 46.24
N GLU A 1029 59.48 13.05 45.15
CA GLU A 1029 60.74 12.30 45.18
C GLU A 1029 61.90 13.16 45.73
N ALA A 1030 61.84 14.48 45.56
CA ALA A 1030 62.80 15.42 46.12
C ALA A 1030 62.67 15.62 47.64
N ILE A 1031 61.54 15.24 48.25
CA ILE A 1031 61.32 15.30 49.70
C ILE A 1031 61.83 14.01 50.34
N ALA A 1032 62.94 14.12 51.09
CA ALA A 1032 63.61 12.96 51.69
C ALA A 1032 62.87 12.38 52.90
N ASP A 1033 62.19 13.22 53.69
CA ASP A 1033 61.43 12.79 54.87
C ASP A 1033 60.08 12.15 54.46
N PRO A 1034 59.82 10.88 54.84
CA PRO A 1034 58.55 10.23 54.57
C PRO A 1034 57.32 10.94 55.16
N GLU A 1035 57.41 11.56 56.34
CA GLU A 1035 56.27 12.25 56.96
C GLU A 1035 55.96 13.59 56.27
N GLU A 1036 57.00 14.36 55.94
CA GLU A 1036 56.87 15.60 55.17
C GLU A 1036 56.30 15.32 53.76
N ARG A 1037 56.73 14.24 53.11
CA ARG A 1037 56.23 13.84 51.79
C ARG A 1037 54.76 13.43 51.83
N GLU A 1038 54.34 12.68 52.86
CA GLU A 1038 52.92 12.32 53.04
C GLU A 1038 52.07 13.56 53.37
N THR A 1039 52.62 14.50 54.15
CA THR A 1039 51.96 15.78 54.44
C THR A 1039 51.81 16.63 53.18
N TYR A 1040 52.85 16.74 52.35
CA TYR A 1040 52.80 17.41 51.06
C TYR A 1040 51.78 16.78 50.13
N TYR A 1041 51.76 15.45 50.03
CA TYR A 1041 50.76 14.70 49.26
C TYR A 1041 49.33 15.03 49.72
N ARG A 1042 49.04 14.92 51.03
CA ARG A 1042 47.72 15.23 51.59
C ARG A 1042 47.30 16.68 51.35
N ASN A 1043 48.22 17.63 51.50
CA ASN A 1043 47.96 19.05 51.26
C ASN A 1043 47.64 19.31 49.79
N LYS A 1044 48.39 18.72 48.86
CA LYS A 1044 48.12 18.85 47.41
C LYS A 1044 46.81 18.20 46.99
N VAL A 1045 46.47 17.04 47.54
CA VAL A 1045 45.15 16.43 47.31
C VAL A 1045 44.03 17.33 47.84
N ALA A 1046 44.18 17.91 49.03
CA ALA A 1046 43.20 18.83 49.61
C ALA A 1046 43.04 20.12 48.80
N GLU A 1047 44.13 20.68 48.28
CA GLU A 1047 44.14 21.85 47.39
C GLU A 1047 43.39 21.57 46.09
N LEU A 1048 43.76 20.49 45.38
CA LEU A 1048 43.07 20.10 44.15
C LEU A 1048 41.61 19.74 44.37
N TYR A 1049 41.28 19.17 45.53
CA TYR A 1049 39.89 18.96 45.90
C TYR A 1049 39.13 20.27 46.10
N ALA A 1050 39.71 21.25 46.78
CA ALA A 1050 39.08 22.57 46.91
C ALA A 1050 38.84 23.24 45.54
N ASN A 1051 39.77 23.10 44.61
CA ASN A 1051 39.65 23.60 43.24
C ASN A 1051 38.67 22.78 42.38
N GLY A 1052 38.56 21.47 42.63
CA GLY A 1052 37.71 20.54 41.89
C GLY A 1052 36.27 20.43 42.39
N LYS A 1053 35.89 21.11 43.48
CA LYS A 1053 34.49 21.14 43.97
C LYS A 1053 33.57 21.80 42.95
N ALA A 1054 32.32 21.36 42.90
CA ALA A 1054 31.30 21.89 41.99
C ALA A 1054 31.21 23.42 41.97
N VAL A 1055 31.22 24.08 43.14
CA VAL A 1055 31.15 25.55 43.22
C VAL A 1055 32.36 26.24 42.60
N SER A 1056 33.55 25.64 42.72
CA SER A 1056 34.78 26.14 42.12
C SER A 1056 34.77 25.96 40.61
N ILE A 1057 34.30 24.82 40.13
CA ILE A 1057 34.19 24.48 38.70
C ILE A 1057 33.13 25.34 38.00
N ALA A 1058 32.00 25.61 38.66
CA ALA A 1058 30.99 26.54 38.18
C ALA A 1058 31.52 27.98 38.10
N SER A 1059 32.44 28.38 38.99
CA SER A 1059 33.02 29.75 38.97
C SER A 1059 33.85 30.05 37.72
N VAL A 1060 34.33 29.00 37.05
CA VAL A 1060 35.05 29.08 35.77
C VAL A 1060 34.19 28.63 34.59
N PHE A 1061 32.90 28.40 34.80
CA PHE A 1061 31.91 28.05 33.78
C PHE A 1061 32.26 26.78 32.98
N GLU A 1062 32.82 25.77 33.64
CA GLU A 1062 32.95 24.41 33.08
C GLU A 1062 31.65 23.59 33.20
N ILE A 1063 30.72 24.04 34.05
CA ILE A 1063 29.36 23.54 34.21
C ILE A 1063 28.41 24.73 34.33
N ASP A 1064 27.15 24.55 33.98
CA ASP A 1064 26.17 25.65 33.90
C ASP A 1064 25.73 26.14 35.28
N ASN A 1065 25.64 25.24 36.27
CA ASN A 1065 25.24 25.60 37.62
C ASN A 1065 25.53 24.53 38.69
N VAL A 1066 25.50 24.95 39.95
CA VAL A 1066 25.43 24.06 41.12
C VAL A 1066 24.07 24.25 41.77
N ILE A 1067 23.25 23.21 41.77
CA ILE A 1067 21.83 23.29 42.16
C ILE A 1067 21.59 22.62 43.51
N ASP A 1068 20.58 23.09 44.25
CA ASP A 1068 20.04 22.32 45.38
C ASP A 1068 19.46 21.00 44.83
N PRO A 1069 19.84 19.82 45.37
CA PRO A 1069 19.32 18.54 44.91
C PRO A 1069 17.78 18.48 44.82
N ALA A 1070 17.07 19.19 45.71
CA ALA A 1070 15.61 19.26 45.71
C ALA A 1070 15.01 19.97 44.49
N GLU A 1071 15.81 20.76 43.75
CA GLU A 1071 15.38 21.47 42.54
C GLU A 1071 15.62 20.68 41.25
N THR A 1072 16.17 19.46 41.34
CA THR A 1072 16.51 18.62 40.18
C THR A 1072 15.37 18.51 39.16
N ARG A 1073 14.15 18.16 39.62
CA ARG A 1073 12.97 18.06 38.75
C ARG A 1073 12.61 19.39 38.09
N ARG A 1074 12.70 20.49 38.84
CA ARG A 1074 12.41 21.84 38.35
C ARG A 1074 13.34 22.21 37.19
N TRP A 1075 14.63 21.91 37.32
CA TRP A 1075 15.64 22.15 36.27
C TRP A 1075 15.37 21.33 35.02
N ILE A 1076 15.14 20.02 35.16
CA ILE A 1076 14.84 19.12 34.03
C ILE A 1076 13.59 19.62 33.28
N MET A 1077 12.52 19.93 34.01
CA MET A 1077 11.26 20.38 33.41
C MET A 1077 11.35 21.79 32.81
N ALA A 1078 12.14 22.69 33.40
CA ALA A 1078 12.41 23.99 32.81
C ALA A 1078 13.20 23.85 31.50
N GLY A 1079 14.21 22.96 31.46
CA GLY A 1079 14.95 22.63 30.25
C GLY A 1079 14.04 22.06 29.16
N LEU A 1080 13.21 21.07 29.50
CA LEU A 1080 12.25 20.48 28.56
C LEU A 1080 11.25 21.50 28.01
N ARG A 1081 10.78 22.45 28.84
CA ARG A 1081 9.88 23.53 28.39
C ARG A 1081 10.57 24.56 27.48
N SER A 1082 11.90 24.61 27.50
CA SER A 1082 12.70 25.56 26.72
C SER A 1082 13.09 25.02 25.35
N VAL A 1083 12.97 23.71 25.13
CA VAL A 1083 13.21 23.11 23.81
C VAL A 1083 11.93 23.09 22.97
N PRO A 1084 12.02 23.26 21.65
CA PRO A 1084 10.88 23.09 20.75
C PRO A 1084 10.30 21.67 20.86
N LYS A 1085 8.99 21.53 20.65
CA LYS A 1085 8.37 20.22 20.50
C LYS A 1085 8.96 19.52 19.27
N PRO A 1086 9.38 18.25 19.36
CA PRO A 1086 9.78 17.49 18.19
C PRO A 1086 8.65 17.45 17.14
N PRO A 1087 8.95 17.61 15.85
CA PRO A 1087 7.95 17.44 14.80
C PRO A 1087 7.47 15.99 14.76
N ALA A 1088 6.23 15.77 14.31
CA ALA A 1088 5.71 14.40 14.15
C ALA A 1088 6.60 13.59 13.19
N ARG A 1089 6.99 12.38 13.60
CA ARG A 1089 7.91 11.53 12.82
C ARG A 1089 7.26 11.12 11.49
N THR A 1090 7.87 11.51 10.38
CA THR A 1090 7.49 11.10 9.02
C THR A 1090 8.24 9.86 8.53
N GLY A 1091 9.14 9.30 9.33
CA GLY A 1091 9.95 8.12 9.02
C GLY A 1091 10.90 7.77 10.17
N LYS A 1092 11.89 6.93 9.88
CA LYS A 1092 12.93 6.56 10.84
C LYS A 1092 13.88 7.72 11.11
N LYS A 1093 14.19 7.95 12.38
CA LYS A 1093 15.21 8.91 12.80
C LYS A 1093 16.62 8.32 12.82
N ARG A 1094 16.71 7.04 13.19
CA ARG A 1094 17.90 6.21 13.08
C ARG A 1094 17.60 5.05 12.13
N PRO A 1095 18.57 4.60 11.30
CA PRO A 1095 18.34 3.48 10.38
C PRO A 1095 17.90 2.19 11.11
N CYS A 1096 18.45 1.97 12.30
CA CYS A 1096 18.03 0.98 13.30
C CYS A 1096 18.50 1.42 14.69
N ILE A 1097 18.00 0.74 15.72
CA ILE A 1097 18.60 0.72 17.05
C ILE A 1097 19.50 -0.52 17.08
N ASP A 1098 20.76 -0.36 17.49
CA ASP A 1098 21.67 -1.49 17.57
C ASP A 1098 21.11 -2.60 18.49
N THR A 1099 21.20 -3.86 18.06
CA THR A 1099 20.75 -5.01 18.86
C THR A 1099 21.74 -5.35 19.98
N TRP A 1100 22.96 -4.80 19.92
CA TRP A 1100 24.01 -4.96 20.92
C TRP A 1100 23.91 -3.95 22.06
#